data_AF-A0A1H8WI61-F1
#
_entry.id   AF-A0A1H8WI61-F1
#
_cell.length_a   1.000
_cell.length_b   1.000
_cell.length_c   1.000
_cell.angle_alpha   90.00
_cell.angle_beta   90.00
_cell.angle_gamma   90.00
#
_symmetry.space_group_name_H-M   'P 1'
#
loop_
_entity.id
_entity.type
_entity.pdbx_description
1 polymer ?
#
loop_
_entity_poly.entity_id
_entity_poly.type
_entity_poly.pdbx_seq_one_letter_code
_entity_poly.pdbx_strand_id
1 'polypeptide(L)'
;MPYPRLYSPSYSYTDFSAAQGDSGFPGTRIDADLAGLSQTIANVAAFMQGVIRSDGALNNGVVTYDSLAPSLQTAGLIPADGWAPGVNFAAGQPAVVNDGLYRSRALHTASANFAADLAAGLWQFVFALPLGPVGPKGDVGATGPKGDTGAIGPVGASYAATSSTSLTIEPGVKTVTTQAGLAYVYGSRVRLTPAAGAANYMEGICTEYIGPSMTINVTRFAGSGTFAAWTISLAGDPGSGDMFSAANLSDLANYTIARNNLGVGAIVNGRTELAGLPASVMTYRSAELMEAGREGRFKWVGQNLASKVASDLSQGLYVAPSFDPTGASGAWVRVFSGPAIATWWGVDPTGVVDAGGLISRIFGTADVKWLRFPAGLYRIDTSPDPRTTSIVITGDGKGITVLNFSNAAARFQFNGSISALPTLSSYMRTERDYAAFSSAHSLAPNDLFLAFKPGANSFFDSNRPGQARNYTQAEFFTVANVTNATDVKIFGRPSDLYTPSDTAMYKVNPISFSMSDLTITGGAVEAIVYVLWARGVDIRNVELKAKDYSAIEIDRCFDGKLSGVSCSNSSTSGGMYGVSLNSCTNFTYDGGSPAAGRHAIALGQREEVGAGPNRYIWIVNTRLSNASNGIGAADMHGSVESIFYDNCVLDGGLVLAGKNVSARNSIIRQMPGDTNGSAVYGSEFLGGTFTLENIKFIVHYGNLAYGLIRLSPGNTLKQKCNFIFRNITIDSQLGYDDTVSTSRLIYVGARSANMAVNVVVDGLIANVSSLDAVIYAHDEELSTLNSDYLVADNVTLKCGGSRNCIAATSDIAAVKTRQQGTTGTGGGLALTWPN
;
A
#
# COMPACT_ATOMS: atom_id res chain seq x y z
N MET A 1 32.92 19.25 -4.46
CA MET A 1 33.15 18.48 -5.70
C MET A 1 32.20 18.98 -6.77
N PRO A 2 32.62 19.14 -8.03
CA PRO A 2 31.71 19.47 -9.12
C PRO A 2 30.65 18.37 -9.29
N TYR A 3 29.43 18.76 -9.67
CA TYR A 3 28.35 17.80 -9.89
C TYR A 3 28.71 16.81 -11.01
N PRO A 4 28.32 15.54 -10.90
CA PRO A 4 28.63 14.55 -11.93
C PRO A 4 27.95 14.95 -13.25
N ARG A 5 28.70 14.83 -14.35
CA ARG A 5 28.15 15.03 -15.69
C ARG A 5 27.19 13.89 -16.00
N LEU A 6 25.93 14.22 -16.26
CA LEU A 6 24.88 13.26 -16.62
C LEU A 6 24.83 13.09 -18.14
N TYR A 7 24.74 11.85 -18.59
CA TYR A 7 24.48 11.52 -19.99
C TYR A 7 22.99 11.68 -20.28
N SER A 8 22.66 12.45 -21.32
CA SER A 8 21.29 12.58 -21.83
C SER A 8 21.22 11.92 -23.20
N PRO A 9 20.51 10.81 -23.36
CA PRO A 9 20.29 10.21 -24.67
C PRO A 9 19.55 11.19 -25.57
N SER A 10 20.16 11.54 -26.70
CA SER A 10 19.59 12.48 -27.68
C SER A 10 19.10 11.78 -28.96
N TYR A 11 19.11 10.45 -28.99
CA TYR A 11 18.87 9.64 -30.17
C TYR A 11 17.57 8.86 -30.03
N SER A 12 16.69 8.93 -31.03
CA SER A 12 15.42 8.21 -31.07
C SER A 12 15.57 6.92 -31.88
N TYR A 13 15.61 5.78 -31.17
CA TYR A 13 15.71 4.46 -31.79
C TYR A 13 14.45 4.08 -32.57
N THR A 14 13.30 4.59 -32.14
CA THR A 14 12.02 4.40 -32.81
C THR A 14 11.99 5.13 -34.16
N ASP A 15 12.47 6.38 -34.21
CA ASP A 15 12.52 7.14 -35.47
C ASP A 15 13.52 6.55 -36.45
N PHE A 16 14.64 6.00 -35.96
CA PHE A 16 15.59 5.28 -36.80
C PHE A 16 14.99 3.99 -37.36
N SER A 17 14.34 3.17 -36.54
CA SER A 17 13.69 1.93 -36.97
C SER A 17 12.60 2.21 -38.02
N ALA A 18 11.81 3.26 -37.81
CA ALA A 18 10.82 3.73 -38.77
C ALA A 18 11.44 4.22 -40.09
N ALA A 19 12.63 4.83 -40.05
CA ALA A 19 13.32 5.32 -41.24
C ALA A 19 13.98 4.21 -42.08
N GLN A 20 14.44 3.11 -41.47
CA GLN A 20 15.07 2.01 -42.21
C GLN A 20 14.04 1.03 -42.82
N GLY A 21 12.85 0.90 -42.20
CA GLY A 21 11.75 0.09 -42.75
C GLY A 21 11.98 -1.43 -42.76
N ASP A 22 13.08 -1.89 -42.18
CA ASP A 22 13.53 -3.29 -42.19
C ASP A 22 13.75 -3.87 -40.77
N SER A 23 13.35 -3.15 -39.72
CA SER A 23 13.62 -3.52 -38.31
C SER A 23 15.11 -3.54 -37.93
N GLY A 24 16.00 -2.96 -38.75
CA GLY A 24 17.41 -2.81 -38.45
C GLY A 24 17.63 -1.94 -37.21
N PHE A 25 18.35 -2.47 -36.22
CA PHE A 25 18.70 -1.74 -35.01
C PHE A 25 20.11 -1.14 -35.13
N PRO A 26 20.32 0.14 -34.77
CA PRO A 26 21.63 0.76 -34.82
C PRO A 26 22.42 0.35 -33.58
N GLY A 27 22.85 -0.92 -33.54
CA GLY A 27 23.51 -1.55 -32.39
C GLY A 27 24.65 -0.71 -31.82
N THR A 28 25.53 -0.20 -32.68
CA THR A 28 26.64 0.69 -32.28
C THR A 28 26.19 1.95 -31.54
N ARG A 29 25.01 2.49 -31.88
CA ARG A 29 24.47 3.69 -31.21
C ARG A 29 23.83 3.35 -29.87
N ILE A 30 23.14 2.22 -29.79
CA ILE A 30 22.59 1.68 -28.54
C ILE A 30 23.72 1.41 -27.55
N ASP A 31 24.80 0.76 -28.00
CA ASP A 31 25.98 0.48 -27.18
C ASP A 31 26.61 1.77 -26.65
N ALA A 32 26.68 2.82 -27.48
CA ALA A 32 27.20 4.13 -27.06
C ALA A 32 26.31 4.81 -26.01
N ASP A 33 24.98 4.76 -26.15
CA ASP A 33 24.06 5.32 -25.16
C ASP A 33 24.07 4.53 -23.85
N LEU A 34 24.10 3.19 -23.92
CA LEU A 34 24.23 2.32 -22.75
C LEU A 34 25.55 2.56 -22.02
N ALA A 35 26.65 2.74 -22.74
CA ALA A 35 27.94 3.12 -22.16
C ALA A 35 27.87 4.50 -21.47
N GLY A 36 27.20 5.49 -22.08
CA GLY A 36 26.98 6.81 -21.47
C GLY A 36 26.13 6.78 -20.20
N LEU A 37 25.07 5.98 -20.18
CA LEU A 37 24.22 5.76 -19.00
C LEU A 37 24.98 5.01 -17.89
N SER A 38 25.74 3.97 -18.24
CA SER A 38 26.60 3.25 -17.31
C SER A 38 27.63 4.19 -16.67
N GLN A 39 28.27 5.05 -17.46
CA GLN A 39 29.19 6.06 -16.96
C GLN A 39 28.51 7.06 -16.02
N THR A 40 27.25 7.43 -16.29
CA THR A 40 26.46 8.31 -15.40
C THR A 40 26.24 7.65 -14.04
N ILE A 41 25.87 6.38 -14.02
CA ILE A 41 25.67 5.62 -12.78
C ILE A 41 26.98 5.53 -11.99
N ALA A 42 28.10 5.22 -12.67
CA ALA A 42 29.41 5.18 -12.04
C ALA A 42 29.83 6.54 -11.46
N ASN A 43 29.59 7.64 -12.19
CA ASN A 43 29.91 8.99 -11.73
C ASN A 43 29.07 9.40 -10.51
N VAL A 44 27.79 9.03 -10.47
CA VAL A 44 26.92 9.29 -9.31
C VAL A 44 27.34 8.46 -8.10
N ALA A 45 27.65 7.17 -8.30
CA ALA A 45 28.14 6.31 -7.24
C ALA A 45 29.45 6.84 -6.62
N ALA A 46 30.40 7.26 -7.47
CA ALA A 46 31.66 7.86 -7.02
C ALA A 46 31.45 9.19 -6.28
N PHE A 47 30.53 10.03 -6.75
CA PHE A 47 30.15 11.27 -6.05
C PHE A 47 29.57 10.98 -4.65
N MET A 48 28.66 9.99 -4.53
CA MET A 48 28.08 9.59 -3.25
C MET A 48 29.13 9.02 -2.30
N GLN A 49 30.05 8.19 -2.79
CA GLN A 49 31.16 7.63 -2.00
C GLN A 49 32.12 8.71 -1.47
N GLY A 50 32.20 9.86 -2.15
CA GLY A 50 32.98 11.00 -1.67
C GLY A 50 32.32 11.78 -0.52
N VAL A 51 31.03 11.58 -0.25
CA VAL A 51 30.27 12.27 0.81
C VAL A 51 29.86 11.33 1.95
N ILE A 52 29.59 10.06 1.64
CA ILE A 52 29.01 9.07 2.56
C ILE A 52 29.89 7.81 2.59
N ARG A 53 30.13 7.29 3.79
CA ARG A 53 30.83 6.02 4.06
C ARG A 53 29.92 4.82 3.79
N SER A 54 30.52 3.64 3.67
CA SER A 54 29.79 2.38 3.44
C SER A 54 28.83 1.98 4.58
N ASP A 55 28.98 2.56 5.77
CA ASP A 55 28.10 2.34 6.93
C ASP A 55 26.94 3.34 7.03
N GLY A 56 26.77 4.21 6.01
CA GLY A 56 25.71 5.22 5.95
C GLY A 56 26.02 6.51 6.70
N ALA A 57 27.17 6.63 7.37
CA ALA A 57 27.61 7.88 7.98
C ALA A 57 28.31 8.82 6.97
N LEU A 58 28.43 10.11 7.28
CA LEU A 58 29.19 11.05 6.44
C LEU A 58 30.71 10.77 6.53
N ASN A 59 31.44 11.04 5.44
CA ASN A 59 32.90 11.01 5.46
C ASN A 59 33.46 12.04 6.44
N ASN A 60 34.62 11.74 7.05
CA ASN A 60 35.30 12.68 7.94
C ASN A 60 35.64 13.98 7.19
N GLY A 61 35.38 15.12 7.83
CA GLY A 61 35.65 16.45 7.26
C GLY A 61 34.60 16.98 6.28
N VAL A 62 33.53 16.22 6.00
CA VAL A 62 32.39 16.72 5.18
C VAL A 62 31.62 17.82 5.92
N VAL A 63 31.54 17.74 7.24
CA VAL A 63 30.96 18.79 8.09
C VAL A 63 32.08 19.65 8.67
N THR A 64 32.22 20.86 8.15
CA THR A 64 33.14 21.92 8.59
C THR A 64 32.38 23.05 9.28
N TYR A 65 33.07 23.92 10.02
CA TYR A 65 32.47 25.11 10.63
C TYR A 65 31.66 25.96 9.62
N ASP A 66 32.22 26.19 8.44
CA ASP A 66 31.58 26.99 7.38
C ASP A 66 30.42 26.25 6.67
N SER A 67 30.34 24.92 6.81
CA SER A 67 29.22 24.13 6.28
C SER A 67 27.99 24.10 7.19
N LEU A 68 28.14 24.56 8.45
CA LEU A 68 27.03 24.66 9.39
C LEU A 68 26.22 25.93 9.14
N ALA A 69 24.90 25.85 9.33
CA ALA A 69 24.05 27.04 9.34
C ALA A 69 24.57 28.04 10.40
N PRO A 70 24.47 29.37 10.18
CA PRO A 70 24.97 30.37 11.13
C PRO A 70 24.43 30.20 12.56
N SER A 71 23.20 29.70 12.71
CA SER A 71 22.58 29.38 13.99
C SER A 71 23.23 28.21 14.73
N LEU A 72 23.94 27.33 14.03
CA LEU A 72 24.66 26.17 14.57
C LEU A 72 26.16 26.46 14.77
N GLN A 73 26.71 27.50 14.12
CA GLN A 73 28.08 27.96 14.36
C GLN A 73 28.27 28.56 15.76
N THR A 74 27.21 29.12 16.34
CA THR A 74 27.22 29.78 17.66
C THR A 74 26.40 29.06 18.73
N ALA A 75 25.70 27.98 18.38
CA ALA A 75 24.95 27.14 19.31
C ALA A 75 25.91 26.39 20.27
N GLY A 76 26.26 27.06 21.37
CA GLY A 76 27.21 26.57 22.39
C GLY A 76 28.20 27.62 22.90
N LEU A 77 28.19 28.84 22.33
CA LEU A 77 29.05 29.97 22.75
C LEU A 77 28.23 31.06 23.45
N ILE A 78 27.38 30.66 24.40
CA ILE A 78 26.99 31.56 25.50
C ILE A 78 28.29 31.84 26.29
N PRO A 79 28.54 33.05 26.81
CA PRO A 79 29.75 33.30 27.60
C PRO A 79 29.95 32.19 28.62
N ALA A 80 31.10 31.52 28.58
CA ALA A 80 31.40 30.46 29.52
C ALA A 80 31.69 31.11 30.88
N ASP A 81 30.82 30.88 31.84
CA ASP A 81 31.03 31.35 33.21
C ASP A 81 32.20 30.57 33.85
N GLY A 82 32.85 31.18 34.83
CA GLY A 82 33.81 30.47 35.68
C GLY A 82 33.09 29.39 36.48
N TRP A 83 33.66 28.19 36.55
CA TRP A 83 33.12 27.16 37.44
C TRP A 83 33.29 27.57 38.92
N ALA A 84 32.24 27.40 39.72
CA ALA A 84 32.28 27.62 41.16
C ALA A 84 31.42 26.59 41.91
N PRO A 85 31.86 26.14 43.11
CA PRO A 85 31.06 25.24 43.95
C PRO A 85 29.67 25.81 44.26
N GLY A 86 28.65 24.95 44.27
CA GLY A 86 27.27 25.33 44.62
C GLY A 86 26.48 25.99 43.49
N VAL A 87 27.09 26.27 42.33
CA VAL A 87 26.40 26.82 41.15
C VAL A 87 25.70 25.70 40.37
N ASN A 88 24.46 25.97 39.94
CA ASN A 88 23.72 25.06 39.07
C ASN A 88 24.11 25.27 37.60
N PHE A 89 24.59 24.22 36.95
CA PHE A 89 24.91 24.23 35.53
C PHE A 89 23.91 23.39 34.75
N ALA A 90 23.21 23.99 33.78
CA ALA A 90 22.31 23.26 32.89
C ALA A 90 23.08 22.30 31.97
N ALA A 91 22.42 21.24 31.51
CA ALA A 91 23.00 20.33 30.52
C ALA A 91 23.36 21.10 29.25
N GLY A 92 24.63 21.05 28.88
CA GLY A 92 25.20 21.76 27.75
C GLY A 92 25.69 23.18 28.04
N GLN A 93 25.53 23.68 29.26
CA GLN A 93 26.12 24.95 29.66
C GLN A 93 27.66 24.82 29.71
N PRO A 94 28.40 25.73 29.05
CA PRO A 94 29.85 25.75 29.11
C PRO A 94 30.36 26.36 30.42
N ALA A 95 31.49 25.83 30.94
CA ALA A 95 32.21 26.40 32.06
C ALA A 95 33.73 26.31 31.83
N VAL A 96 34.48 27.31 32.31
CA VAL A 96 35.94 27.31 32.25
C VAL A 96 36.53 26.91 33.59
N VAL A 97 37.41 25.89 33.58
CA VAL A 97 38.12 25.39 34.77
C VAL A 97 39.57 25.07 34.41
N ASN A 98 40.54 25.61 35.15
CA ASN A 98 41.98 25.29 34.98
C ASN A 98 42.43 25.32 33.51
N ASP A 99 42.12 26.42 32.81
CA ASP A 99 42.42 26.63 31.38
C ASP A 99 41.77 25.62 30.42
N GLY A 100 40.84 24.80 30.87
CA GLY A 100 40.00 23.94 30.03
C GLY A 100 38.60 24.51 29.88
N LEU A 101 38.07 24.51 28.66
CA LEU A 101 36.64 24.67 28.43
C LEU A 101 35.98 23.30 28.59
N TYR A 102 35.01 23.22 29.50
CA TYR A 102 34.20 22.04 29.74
C TYR A 102 32.74 22.33 29.44
N ARG A 103 32.00 21.31 28.99
CA ARG A 103 30.56 21.35 28.77
C ARG A 103 29.89 20.46 29.80
N SER A 104 28.94 21.00 30.55
CA SER A 104 28.14 20.21 31.48
C SER A 104 27.36 19.13 30.72
N ARG A 105 27.45 17.87 31.14
CA ARG A 105 26.78 16.72 30.51
C ARG A 105 25.35 16.53 30.99
N ALA A 106 25.04 17.05 32.18
CA ALA A 106 23.74 16.94 32.83
C ALA A 106 23.51 18.14 33.74
N LEU A 107 22.25 18.47 34.00
CA LEU A 107 21.92 19.45 35.03
C LEU A 107 22.49 18.98 36.37
N HIS A 108 23.36 19.75 37.00
CA HIS A 108 23.88 19.45 38.32
C HIS A 108 24.28 20.72 39.07
N THR A 109 24.25 20.65 40.39
CA THR A 109 24.93 21.62 41.26
C THR A 109 26.40 21.20 41.35
N ALA A 110 27.31 22.11 41.02
CA ALA A 110 28.75 21.89 41.14
C ALA A 110 29.11 21.51 42.58
N SER A 111 29.84 20.40 42.76
CA SER A 111 30.28 19.98 44.09
C SER A 111 31.39 20.87 44.63
N ALA A 112 31.87 20.58 45.85
CA ALA A 112 32.99 21.31 46.44
C ALA A 112 34.29 21.21 45.61
N ASN A 113 34.40 20.25 44.69
CA ASN A 113 35.60 20.02 43.90
C ASN A 113 35.28 19.58 42.47
N PHE A 114 35.74 20.34 41.48
CA PHE A 114 35.55 20.04 40.06
C PHE A 114 36.09 18.65 39.65
N ALA A 115 37.18 18.19 40.27
CA ALA A 115 37.74 16.87 39.95
C ALA A 115 36.77 15.73 40.33
N ALA A 116 35.96 15.91 41.38
CA ALA A 116 34.92 14.96 41.76
C ALA A 116 33.78 14.96 40.74
N ASP A 117 33.34 16.14 40.28
CA ASP A 117 32.32 16.27 39.24
C ASP A 117 32.81 15.68 37.90
N LEU A 118 34.07 15.93 37.55
CA LEU A 118 34.71 15.39 36.35
C LEU A 118 34.86 13.86 36.42
N ALA A 119 35.30 13.32 37.56
CA ALA A 119 35.39 11.88 37.78
C ALA A 119 34.00 11.20 37.79
N ALA A 120 32.97 11.93 38.23
CA ALA A 120 31.57 11.52 38.14
C ALA A 120 30.98 11.66 36.72
N GLY A 121 31.76 12.13 35.74
CA GLY A 121 31.35 12.24 34.34
C GLY A 121 30.38 13.40 34.07
N LEU A 122 30.25 14.35 34.99
CA LEU A 122 29.34 15.50 34.86
C LEU A 122 29.86 16.55 33.89
N TRP A 123 31.15 16.50 33.54
CA TRP A 123 31.81 17.44 32.65
C TRP A 123 32.44 16.73 31.46
N GLN A 124 32.23 17.29 30.28
CA GLN A 124 32.93 16.90 29.06
C GLN A 124 34.00 17.93 28.74
N PHE A 125 35.27 17.49 28.69
CA PHE A 125 36.33 18.32 28.15
C PHE A 125 36.03 18.65 26.68
N VAL A 126 36.11 19.94 26.33
CA VAL A 126 35.93 20.42 24.96
C VAL A 126 37.29 20.72 24.34
N PHE A 127 38.04 21.66 24.93
CA PHE A 127 39.40 21.99 24.49
C PHE A 127 40.15 22.80 25.56
N ALA A 128 41.48 22.90 25.45
CA ALA A 128 42.32 23.72 26.32
C ALA A 128 42.48 25.15 25.75
N LEU A 129 42.25 26.16 26.58
CA LEU A 129 42.47 27.58 26.29
C LEU A 129 43.98 27.87 26.36
N PRO A 130 44.57 28.52 25.33
CA PRO A 130 45.99 28.88 25.36
C PRO A 130 46.27 29.98 26.39
N LEU A 131 47.16 29.71 27.35
CA LEU A 131 47.62 30.66 28.36
C LEU A 131 48.38 31.84 27.73
N GLY A 132 47.99 33.07 28.07
CA GLY A 132 48.84 34.25 27.89
C GLY A 132 50.02 34.25 28.89
N PRO A 133 51.10 35.02 28.63
CA PRO A 133 52.29 35.01 29.49
C PRO A 133 51.95 35.41 30.94
N VAL A 134 52.36 34.56 31.90
CA VAL A 134 52.16 34.73 33.35
C VAL A 134 53.00 35.90 33.88
N GLY A 135 52.36 36.87 34.57
CA GLY A 135 53.03 37.98 35.23
C GLY A 135 53.96 37.53 36.38
N PRO A 136 55.02 38.29 36.71
CA PRO A 136 56.03 37.87 37.69
C PRO A 136 55.42 37.60 39.08
N LYS A 137 55.81 36.47 39.65
CA LYS A 137 55.43 35.98 40.99
C LYS A 137 56.01 36.89 42.08
N GLY A 138 55.15 37.40 42.97
CA GLY A 138 55.56 38.19 44.14
C GLY A 138 56.29 37.35 45.20
N ASP A 139 57.18 38.01 45.95
CA ASP A 139 58.10 37.41 46.92
C ASP A 139 57.40 36.63 48.04
N VAL A 140 58.00 35.50 48.43
CA VAL A 140 57.55 34.61 49.50
C VAL A 140 58.00 35.16 50.87
N GLY A 141 57.05 35.36 51.78
CA GLY A 141 57.30 35.75 53.17
C GLY A 141 58.03 34.66 53.97
N ALA A 142 58.84 35.09 54.95
CA ALA A 142 59.74 34.24 55.74
C ALA A 142 59.02 33.10 56.48
N THR A 143 59.60 31.90 56.41
CA THR A 143 59.15 30.67 57.09
C THR A 143 59.61 30.66 58.54
N GLY A 144 58.70 30.37 59.48
CA GLY A 144 59.03 30.16 60.90
C GLY A 144 59.79 28.84 61.16
N PRO A 145 60.50 28.71 62.29
CA PRO A 145 61.35 27.55 62.57
C PRO A 145 60.54 26.25 62.74
N LYS A 146 61.08 25.17 62.16
CA LYS A 146 60.59 23.79 62.20
C LYS A 146 60.77 23.19 63.60
N GLY A 147 59.70 22.63 64.16
CA GLY A 147 59.74 21.86 65.42
C GLY A 147 60.30 20.45 65.24
N ASP A 148 60.87 19.91 66.31
CA ASP A 148 61.56 18.62 66.35
C ASP A 148 60.66 17.41 66.04
N THR A 149 61.25 16.37 65.45
CA THR A 149 60.62 15.07 65.19
C THR A 149 60.38 14.32 66.51
N GLY A 150 59.12 14.01 66.81
CA GLY A 150 58.76 13.15 67.94
C GLY A 150 59.21 11.69 67.76
N ALA A 151 59.48 11.02 68.88
CA ALA A 151 59.87 9.60 68.92
C ALA A 151 58.81 8.69 68.26
N ILE A 152 59.26 7.60 67.62
CA ILE A 152 58.41 6.51 67.13
C ILE A 152 57.57 6.00 68.31
N GLY A 153 56.24 6.09 68.19
CA GLY A 153 55.31 5.54 69.18
C GLY A 153 55.46 4.03 69.33
N PRO A 154 55.12 3.45 70.50
CA PRO A 154 55.16 2.00 70.72
C PRO A 154 54.34 1.25 69.64
N VAL A 155 54.80 0.06 69.25
CA VAL A 155 54.08 -0.84 68.33
C VAL A 155 52.69 -1.10 68.89
N GLY A 156 51.63 -0.74 68.14
CA GLY A 156 50.24 -0.98 68.54
C GLY A 156 49.87 -2.46 68.58
N ALA A 157 48.79 -2.79 69.31
CA ALA A 157 48.26 -4.14 69.37
C ALA A 157 47.91 -4.69 67.96
N SER A 158 48.13 -5.98 67.74
CA SER A 158 47.93 -6.65 66.44
C SER A 158 46.50 -7.19 66.29
N TYR A 159 46.02 -7.32 65.05
CA TYR A 159 44.81 -8.10 64.69
C TYR A 159 45.12 -9.53 64.22
N ALA A 160 46.40 -9.91 64.08
CA ALA A 160 46.75 -11.27 63.71
C ALA A 160 46.52 -12.20 64.91
N ALA A 161 45.51 -13.07 64.83
CA ALA A 161 45.20 -14.03 65.88
C ALA A 161 44.99 -15.44 65.34
N THR A 162 45.09 -16.41 66.24
CA THR A 162 44.76 -17.80 65.97
C THR A 162 43.91 -18.37 67.10
N SER A 163 43.16 -19.43 66.83
CA SER A 163 42.48 -20.22 67.84
C SER A 163 42.60 -21.71 67.56
N SER A 164 42.81 -22.49 68.62
CA SER A 164 42.75 -23.96 68.59
C SER A 164 41.42 -24.52 69.09
N THR A 165 40.40 -23.67 69.27
CA THR A 165 39.06 -24.11 69.69
C THR A 165 38.40 -24.87 68.53
N SER A 166 37.92 -26.08 68.81
CA SER A 166 37.19 -26.89 67.83
C SER A 166 35.78 -26.34 67.63
N LEU A 167 35.49 -25.86 66.43
CA LEU A 167 34.19 -25.26 66.08
C LEU A 167 33.66 -25.85 64.77
N THR A 168 32.34 -26.05 64.73
CA THR A 168 31.61 -26.35 63.48
C THR A 168 31.18 -25.05 62.81
N ILE A 169 31.31 -24.99 61.48
CA ILE A 169 30.81 -23.86 60.69
C ILE A 169 29.29 -23.83 60.71
N GLU A 170 28.72 -22.85 61.39
CA GLU A 170 27.29 -22.59 61.47
C GLU A 170 27.03 -21.17 62.03
N PRO A 171 25.84 -20.58 61.82
CA PRO A 171 25.53 -19.26 62.36
C PRO A 171 25.33 -19.30 63.89
N GLY A 172 25.35 -18.12 64.51
CA GLY A 172 25.10 -17.94 65.94
C GLY A 172 26.36 -17.66 66.76
N VAL A 173 26.21 -17.62 68.08
CA VAL A 173 27.27 -17.20 69.00
C VAL A 173 28.32 -18.31 69.16
N LYS A 174 29.59 -17.97 68.92
CA LYS A 174 30.76 -18.84 69.07
C LYS A 174 31.77 -18.17 69.98
N THR A 175 32.30 -18.93 70.94
CA THR A 175 33.39 -18.46 71.81
C THR A 175 34.66 -19.22 71.47
N VAL A 176 35.75 -18.49 71.28
CA VAL A 176 37.08 -19.02 70.96
C VAL A 176 38.09 -18.55 71.98
N THR A 177 39.07 -19.41 72.24
CA THR A 177 40.28 -19.02 72.96
C THR A 177 41.33 -18.56 71.94
N THR A 178 41.86 -17.36 72.14
CA THR A 178 42.88 -16.70 71.31
C THR A 178 43.91 -15.98 72.19
N GLN A 179 44.87 -15.28 71.60
CA GLN A 179 45.88 -14.53 72.36
C GLN A 179 45.23 -13.36 73.12
N ALA A 180 45.81 -12.94 74.25
CA ALA A 180 45.37 -11.77 75.00
C ALA A 180 46.05 -10.48 74.49
N GLY A 181 45.40 -9.33 74.66
CA GLY A 181 45.98 -8.02 74.32
C GLY A 181 46.02 -7.66 72.83
N LEU A 182 45.19 -8.32 72.01
CA LEU A 182 45.01 -7.99 70.59
C LEU A 182 44.13 -6.75 70.42
N ALA A 183 44.12 -6.17 69.21
CA ALA A 183 43.39 -4.94 68.92
C ALA A 183 41.88 -5.10 68.67
N TYR A 184 41.32 -6.30 68.89
CA TYR A 184 39.88 -6.54 68.77
C TYR A 184 39.13 -5.88 69.92
N VAL A 185 37.98 -5.30 69.61
CA VAL A 185 37.07 -4.69 70.59
C VAL A 185 35.64 -5.11 70.31
N TYR A 186 34.74 -4.93 71.28
CA TYR A 186 33.30 -5.08 71.07
C TYR A 186 32.85 -4.32 69.82
N GLY A 187 32.07 -4.98 68.96
CA GLY A 187 31.61 -4.40 67.69
C GLY A 187 32.55 -4.62 66.50
N SER A 188 33.79 -5.08 66.70
CA SER A 188 34.68 -5.42 65.58
C SER A 188 34.07 -6.54 64.76
N ARG A 189 34.01 -6.41 63.43
CA ARG A 189 33.65 -7.53 62.56
C ARG A 189 34.89 -8.42 62.35
N VAL A 190 34.73 -9.70 62.62
CA VAL A 190 35.81 -10.68 62.70
C VAL A 190 35.52 -11.84 61.77
N ARG A 191 36.55 -12.30 61.05
CA ARG A 191 36.51 -13.51 60.23
C ARG A 191 37.42 -14.58 60.82
N LEU A 192 36.86 -15.78 60.93
CA LEU A 192 37.52 -17.03 61.30
C LEU A 192 37.65 -17.88 60.05
N THR A 193 38.88 -18.19 59.65
CA THR A 193 39.18 -19.05 58.52
C THR A 193 39.96 -20.28 59.00
N PRO A 194 39.57 -21.52 58.68
CA PRO A 194 40.32 -22.70 59.09
C PRO A 194 41.74 -22.65 58.53
N ALA A 195 42.73 -23.13 59.30
CA ALA A 195 44.11 -23.20 58.84
C ALA A 195 44.29 -24.08 57.57
N ALA A 196 43.39 -25.06 57.38
CA ALA A 196 43.30 -25.88 56.17
C ALA A 196 41.96 -25.58 55.45
N GLY A 197 41.98 -24.70 54.45
CA GLY A 197 40.83 -24.45 53.56
C GLY A 197 40.42 -22.98 53.47
N ALA A 198 41.12 -22.19 52.65
CA ALA A 198 40.90 -20.74 52.50
C ALA A 198 39.51 -20.32 51.99
N ALA A 199 38.70 -21.25 51.47
CA ALA A 199 37.33 -21.00 51.02
C ALA A 199 36.28 -21.11 52.13
N ASN A 200 36.61 -21.76 53.25
CA ASN A 200 35.71 -21.93 54.39
C ASN A 200 35.91 -20.79 55.39
N TYR A 201 34.84 -20.22 55.92
CA TYR A 201 34.97 -19.20 56.97
C TYR A 201 33.69 -19.05 57.79
N MET A 202 33.83 -18.48 58.98
CA MET A 202 32.76 -17.88 59.77
C MET A 202 33.08 -16.40 59.99
N GLU A 203 32.10 -15.52 59.82
CA GLU A 203 32.25 -14.09 59.99
C GLU A 203 31.09 -13.49 60.78
N GLY A 204 31.42 -12.61 61.71
CA GLY A 204 30.45 -12.08 62.67
C GLY A 204 30.97 -10.90 63.47
N ILE A 205 30.13 -10.36 64.34
CA ILE A 205 30.51 -9.27 65.24
C ILE A 205 31.08 -9.84 66.53
N CYS A 206 32.25 -9.36 66.96
CA CYS A 206 32.80 -9.63 68.28
C CYS A 206 31.91 -8.98 69.35
N THR A 207 31.25 -9.80 70.16
CA THR A 207 30.35 -9.34 71.23
C THR A 207 31.01 -9.34 72.61
N GLU A 208 32.21 -9.90 72.75
CA GLU A 208 33.01 -9.83 73.97
C GLU A 208 34.46 -10.24 73.68
N TYR A 209 35.46 -9.56 74.25
CA TYR A 209 36.86 -9.98 74.21
C TYR A 209 37.58 -9.57 75.50
N ILE A 210 37.87 -10.55 76.34
CA ILE A 210 38.47 -10.35 77.67
C ILE A 210 39.54 -11.41 77.90
N GLY A 211 40.78 -10.97 78.20
CA GLY A 211 41.92 -11.88 78.34
C GLY A 211 42.14 -12.70 77.06
N PRO A 212 42.24 -14.03 77.13
CA PRO A 212 42.37 -14.89 75.95
C PRO A 212 41.02 -15.34 75.35
N SER A 213 39.86 -14.87 75.83
CA SER A 213 38.55 -15.33 75.36
C SER A 213 37.87 -14.31 74.46
N MET A 214 37.44 -14.72 73.27
CA MET A 214 36.68 -13.90 72.32
C MET A 214 35.36 -14.57 71.95
N THR A 215 34.26 -13.84 72.04
CA THR A 215 32.92 -14.28 71.63
C THR A 215 32.46 -13.51 70.41
N ILE A 216 31.99 -14.23 69.39
CA ILE A 216 31.60 -13.69 68.08
C ILE A 216 30.20 -14.20 67.74
N ASN A 217 29.30 -13.31 67.34
CA ASN A 217 28.01 -13.68 66.78
C ASN A 217 28.12 -13.83 65.26
N VAL A 218 28.21 -15.08 64.78
CA VAL A 218 28.40 -15.41 63.36
C VAL A 218 27.11 -15.19 62.58
N THR A 219 27.16 -14.28 61.61
CA THR A 219 26.02 -13.95 60.73
C THR A 219 26.27 -14.34 59.28
N ARG A 220 27.52 -14.63 58.91
CA ARG A 220 27.91 -15.03 57.55
C ARG A 220 28.92 -16.16 57.64
N PHE A 221 28.79 -17.17 56.78
CA PHE A 221 29.73 -18.27 56.72
C PHE A 221 29.76 -18.84 55.31
N ALA A 222 30.84 -19.55 54.98
CA ALA A 222 30.95 -20.35 53.77
C ALA A 222 31.60 -21.69 54.12
N GLY A 223 31.14 -22.76 53.46
CA GLY A 223 31.58 -24.12 53.73
C GLY A 223 30.83 -24.81 54.88
N SER A 224 31.32 -25.99 55.25
CA SER A 224 30.78 -26.84 56.31
C SER A 224 31.90 -27.65 56.97
N GLY A 225 31.62 -28.27 58.12
CA GLY A 225 32.57 -29.13 58.85
C GLY A 225 33.07 -28.53 60.16
N THR A 226 33.76 -29.36 60.95
CA THR A 226 34.32 -29.01 62.26
C THR A 226 35.84 -28.92 62.16
N PHE A 227 36.40 -27.77 62.55
CA PHE A 227 37.83 -27.51 62.46
C PHE A 227 38.39 -27.13 63.83
N ALA A 228 39.56 -27.66 64.15
CA ALA A 228 40.26 -27.46 65.42
C ALA A 228 41.33 -26.34 65.37
N ALA A 229 41.49 -25.66 64.23
CA ALA A 229 42.48 -24.60 64.07
C ALA A 229 41.94 -23.49 63.15
N TRP A 230 41.98 -22.25 63.64
CA TRP A 230 41.42 -21.07 62.99
C TRP A 230 42.44 -19.93 62.98
N THR A 231 42.51 -19.22 61.86
CA THR A 231 43.11 -17.88 61.75
C THR A 231 42.00 -16.87 61.93
N ILE A 232 42.25 -15.85 62.76
CA ILE A 232 41.28 -14.81 63.08
C ILE A 232 41.83 -13.48 62.54
N SER A 233 41.02 -12.79 61.73
CA SER A 233 41.36 -11.50 61.16
C SER A 233 40.20 -10.51 61.29
N LEU A 234 40.52 -9.21 61.28
CA LEU A 234 39.52 -8.16 61.10
C LEU A 234 38.88 -8.29 59.71
N ALA A 235 37.57 -8.08 59.63
CA ALA A 235 36.80 -8.03 58.40
C ALA A 235 36.01 -6.72 58.32
N GLY A 236 35.76 -6.24 57.09
CA GLY A 236 34.89 -5.08 56.87
C GLY A 236 33.42 -5.49 56.85
N ASP A 237 32.52 -4.57 57.22
CA ASP A 237 31.10 -4.75 56.93
C ASP A 237 30.88 -4.83 55.40
N PRO A 238 30.00 -5.70 54.90
CA PRO A 238 29.59 -5.68 53.51
C PRO A 238 29.04 -4.29 53.12
N GLY A 239 29.44 -3.78 51.95
CA GLY A 239 28.91 -2.51 51.44
C GLY A 239 27.40 -2.59 51.19
N SER A 240 26.69 -1.49 51.42
CA SER A 240 25.27 -1.36 51.09
C SER A 240 25.07 -1.44 49.57
N GLY A 241 24.41 -2.50 49.06
CA GLY A 241 24.03 -2.62 47.63
C GLY A 241 24.63 -3.81 46.86
N ASP A 242 24.68 -5.01 47.45
CA ASP A 242 25.09 -6.22 46.73
C ASP A 242 24.02 -6.68 45.72
N MET A 243 24.27 -6.44 44.42
CA MET A 243 23.42 -6.85 43.30
C MET A 243 23.43 -8.38 43.02
N PHE A 244 24.10 -9.18 43.84
CA PHE A 244 24.13 -10.65 43.73
C PHE A 244 23.28 -11.37 44.80
N SER A 245 22.53 -10.65 45.64
CA SER A 245 21.56 -11.28 46.54
C SER A 245 20.28 -11.69 45.77
N ALA A 246 19.64 -12.80 46.16
CA ALA A 246 18.57 -13.46 45.38
C ALA A 246 17.27 -12.64 45.17
N ALA A 247 17.21 -11.37 45.61
CA ALA A 247 16.04 -10.51 45.56
C ALA A 247 16.31 -9.22 44.75
N ASN A 248 16.52 -9.34 43.45
CA ASN A 248 17.10 -8.29 42.59
C ASN A 248 16.24 -7.04 42.30
N LEU A 249 15.06 -6.82 42.92
CA LEU A 249 14.25 -5.61 42.69
C LEU A 249 13.30 -5.21 43.85
N SER A 250 13.25 -5.95 44.97
CA SER A 250 12.31 -5.67 46.08
C SER A 250 12.63 -4.40 46.87
N ASP A 251 13.89 -3.97 46.82
CA ASP A 251 14.43 -2.91 47.68
C ASP A 251 14.37 -1.54 47.00
N LEU A 252 13.73 -1.48 45.84
CA LEU A 252 13.62 -0.29 45.05
C LEU A 252 12.57 0.64 45.66
N ALA A 253 13.03 1.67 46.39
CA ALA A 253 12.18 2.61 47.09
C ALA A 253 11.07 3.24 46.23
N ASN A 254 11.29 3.36 44.91
CA ASN A 254 10.27 3.75 43.96
C ASN A 254 10.59 3.18 42.57
N TYR A 255 9.76 2.23 42.12
CA TYR A 255 9.93 1.57 40.83
C TYR A 255 9.91 2.55 39.64
N THR A 256 9.08 3.60 39.71
CA THR A 256 8.96 4.63 38.67
C THR A 256 10.24 5.45 38.57
N ILE A 257 10.83 5.86 39.69
CA ILE A 257 12.08 6.63 39.69
C ILE A 257 13.24 5.81 39.14
N ALA A 258 13.34 4.51 39.47
CA ALA A 258 14.43 3.71 38.93
C ALA A 258 14.28 3.45 37.43
N ARG A 259 13.05 3.23 36.93
CA ARG A 259 12.80 3.17 35.48
C ARG A 259 13.17 4.48 34.79
N ASN A 260 12.85 5.62 35.42
CA ASN A 260 13.26 6.93 34.95
C ASN A 260 14.78 7.08 34.89
N ASN A 261 15.51 6.65 35.93
CA ASN A 261 16.97 6.71 35.97
C ASN A 261 17.65 5.82 34.92
N LEU A 262 16.99 4.72 34.53
CA LEU A 262 17.45 3.82 33.46
C LEU A 262 17.04 4.31 32.05
N GLY A 263 16.34 5.44 31.93
CA GLY A 263 15.86 5.97 30.65
C GLY A 263 14.76 5.13 29.99
N VAL A 264 14.10 4.27 30.77
CA VAL A 264 13.02 3.41 30.28
C VAL A 264 11.71 4.18 30.36
N GLY A 265 11.04 4.37 29.22
CA GLY A 265 9.78 5.12 29.13
C GLY A 265 8.67 4.59 30.06
N ALA A 266 7.67 5.43 30.29
CA ALA A 266 6.49 5.06 31.09
C ALA A 266 5.72 3.92 30.42
N ILE A 267 5.11 3.04 31.22
CA ILE A 267 4.13 2.06 30.73
C ILE A 267 2.77 2.51 31.26
N VAL A 268 1.80 2.67 30.38
CA VAL A 268 0.47 3.18 30.71
C VAL A 268 -0.60 2.23 30.17
N ASN A 269 -1.67 2.01 30.94
CA ASN A 269 -2.71 1.03 30.60
C ASN A 269 -3.83 1.63 29.74
N GLY A 270 -3.83 2.94 29.53
CA GLY A 270 -4.87 3.63 28.78
C GLY A 270 -4.42 4.98 28.26
N ARG A 271 -5.03 5.44 27.17
CA ARG A 271 -4.74 6.75 26.59
C ARG A 271 -5.07 7.92 27.53
N THR A 272 -6.00 7.76 28.46
CA THR A 272 -6.26 8.74 29.54
C THR A 272 -5.05 8.89 30.46
N GLU A 273 -4.40 7.78 30.80
CA GLU A 273 -3.18 7.79 31.62
C GLU A 273 -2.00 8.37 30.82
N LEU A 274 -1.89 8.04 29.53
CA LEU A 274 -0.92 8.64 28.61
C LEU A 274 -1.06 10.16 28.55
N ALA A 275 -2.29 10.66 28.36
CA ALA A 275 -2.58 12.09 28.37
C ALA A 275 -2.27 12.74 29.72
N GLY A 276 -2.46 12.02 30.83
CA GLY A 276 -2.22 12.48 32.20
C GLY A 276 -0.78 12.43 32.68
N LEU A 277 0.18 11.95 31.86
CA LEU A 277 1.57 11.87 32.28
C LEU A 277 2.12 13.26 32.65
N PRO A 278 2.81 13.41 33.81
CA PRO A 278 3.32 14.69 34.23
C PRO A 278 4.45 15.18 33.31
N ALA A 279 4.69 16.49 33.28
CA ALA A 279 5.75 17.10 32.48
C ALA A 279 7.15 16.48 32.77
N SER A 280 7.39 16.01 34.00
CA SER A 280 8.61 15.29 34.38
C SER A 280 8.82 14.01 33.58
N VAL A 281 7.76 13.28 33.24
CA VAL A 281 7.81 12.07 32.39
C VAL A 281 7.94 12.45 30.90
N MET A 282 7.36 13.56 30.47
CA MET A 282 7.52 14.08 29.09
C MET A 282 8.99 14.37 28.73
N THR A 283 9.83 14.63 29.73
CA THR A 283 11.29 14.79 29.60
C THR A 283 11.99 13.57 28.97
N TYR A 284 11.49 12.35 29.22
CA TYR A 284 12.07 11.09 28.73
C TYR A 284 11.55 10.69 27.33
N ARG A 285 10.70 11.54 26.74
CA ARG A 285 10.22 11.50 25.34
C ARG A 285 9.58 10.20 24.87
N SER A 286 9.33 9.18 25.68
CA SER A 286 8.56 8.00 25.23
C SER A 286 7.74 7.32 26.31
N ALA A 287 6.64 6.69 25.90
CA ALA A 287 5.75 5.89 26.72
C ALA A 287 5.21 4.69 25.89
N GLU A 288 5.01 3.55 26.54
CA GLU A 288 4.37 2.36 25.97
C GLU A 288 2.92 2.29 26.43
N LEU A 289 1.99 2.32 25.48
CA LEU A 289 0.56 2.14 25.72
C LEU A 289 0.21 0.65 25.68
N MET A 290 -0.49 0.17 26.71
CA MET A 290 -0.93 -1.23 26.86
C MET A 290 -2.46 -1.37 26.77
N GLU A 291 -3.15 -0.35 26.28
CA GLU A 291 -4.60 -0.40 26.03
C GLU A 291 -4.90 -1.46 24.97
N ALA A 292 -5.72 -2.45 25.32
CA ALA A 292 -6.02 -3.60 24.46
C ALA A 292 -6.44 -3.18 23.04
N GLY A 293 -5.74 -3.69 22.03
CA GLY A 293 -5.96 -3.37 20.62
C GLY A 293 -5.38 -2.03 20.14
N ARG A 294 -4.87 -1.20 21.05
CA ARG A 294 -4.25 0.10 20.76
C ARG A 294 -2.78 0.16 21.19
N GLU A 295 -2.19 -0.98 21.50
CA GLU A 295 -0.87 -1.06 22.09
C GLU A 295 0.19 -0.41 21.20
N GLY A 296 1.25 0.07 21.83
CA GLY A 296 2.45 0.52 21.14
C GLY A 296 3.07 1.78 21.71
N ARG A 297 4.19 2.13 21.10
CA ARG A 297 5.04 3.21 21.59
C ARG A 297 4.55 4.56 21.13
N PHE A 298 4.58 5.52 22.05
CA PHE A 298 4.36 6.93 21.80
C PHE A 298 5.59 7.73 22.19
N LYS A 299 5.82 8.83 21.48
CA LYS A 299 6.89 9.79 21.74
C LYS A 299 6.32 11.17 21.98
N TRP A 300 6.79 11.84 23.02
CA TRP A 300 6.41 13.24 23.26
C TRP A 300 7.04 14.14 22.19
N VAL A 301 6.23 14.98 21.56
CA VAL A 301 6.64 16.00 20.62
C VAL A 301 6.11 17.35 21.11
N GLY A 302 6.99 18.18 21.66
CA GLY A 302 6.65 19.48 22.27
C GLY A 302 6.48 20.65 21.30
N GLN A 303 6.15 20.38 20.03
CA GLN A 303 5.83 21.42 19.04
C GLN A 303 4.31 21.56 18.92
N ASN A 304 3.82 22.67 18.39
CA ASN A 304 2.37 22.82 18.15
C ASN A 304 1.87 21.78 17.14
N LEU A 305 1.00 20.89 17.60
CA LEU A 305 0.38 19.80 16.82
C LEU A 305 -1.15 19.94 16.77
N ALA A 306 -1.69 21.14 16.97
CA ALA A 306 -3.13 21.34 17.11
C ALA A 306 -3.95 20.87 15.90
N SER A 307 -3.47 21.08 14.67
CA SER A 307 -4.16 20.58 13.47
C SER A 307 -4.17 19.06 13.38
N LYS A 308 -3.11 18.40 13.87
CA LYS A 308 -2.98 16.93 13.89
C LYS A 308 -3.92 16.32 14.91
N VAL A 309 -3.92 16.85 16.14
CA VAL A 309 -4.84 16.46 17.21
C VAL A 309 -6.29 16.67 16.79
N ALA A 310 -6.62 17.82 16.19
CA ALA A 310 -7.96 18.11 15.70
C ALA A 310 -8.43 17.12 14.60
N SER A 311 -7.51 16.62 13.77
CA SER A 311 -7.82 15.62 12.74
C SER A 311 -7.97 14.19 13.27
N ASP A 312 -7.48 13.89 14.48
CA ASP A 312 -7.43 12.56 15.07
C ASP A 312 -8.23 12.49 16.39
N LEU A 313 -9.54 12.70 16.28
CA LEU A 313 -10.44 12.80 17.44
C LEU A 313 -10.56 11.51 18.27
N SER A 314 -10.21 10.34 17.71
CA SER A 314 -10.19 9.07 18.47
C SER A 314 -8.78 8.68 18.94
N GLN A 315 -7.80 9.58 18.77
CA GLN A 315 -6.46 9.53 19.35
C GLN A 315 -5.68 8.26 18.95
N GLY A 316 -5.77 7.87 17.68
CA GLY A 316 -5.05 6.70 17.17
C GLY A 316 -3.56 6.95 16.99
N LEU A 317 -3.18 8.14 16.51
CA LEU A 317 -1.80 8.59 16.29
C LEU A 317 -1.38 9.70 17.26
N TYR A 318 -2.31 10.56 17.68
CA TYR A 318 -2.04 11.76 18.45
C TYR A 318 -2.86 11.79 19.74
N VAL A 319 -2.17 11.72 20.88
CA VAL A 319 -2.79 11.85 22.21
C VAL A 319 -2.30 13.15 22.83
N ALA A 320 -3.17 14.17 22.86
CA ALA A 320 -2.86 15.45 23.50
C ALA A 320 -2.73 15.30 25.03
N PRO A 321 -1.88 16.09 25.69
CA PRO A 321 -1.79 16.07 27.15
C PRO A 321 -3.07 16.61 27.80
N SER A 322 -3.40 16.15 28.99
CA SER A 322 -4.61 16.57 29.71
C SER A 322 -4.62 18.05 30.07
N PHE A 323 -3.44 18.66 30.27
CA PHE A 323 -3.31 20.09 30.58
C PHE A 323 -3.45 20.99 29.34
N ASP A 324 -3.29 20.46 28.13
CA ASP A 324 -3.52 21.18 26.88
C ASP A 324 -4.13 20.25 25.82
N PRO A 325 -5.45 19.99 25.91
CA PRO A 325 -6.16 19.09 25.00
C PRO A 325 -6.17 19.55 23.54
N THR A 326 -5.79 20.80 23.27
CA THR A 326 -5.70 21.32 21.90
C THR A 326 -4.50 20.76 21.15
N GLY A 327 -3.46 20.32 21.86
CA GLY A 327 -2.18 19.93 21.28
C GLY A 327 -1.26 21.09 20.92
N ALA A 328 -1.57 22.33 21.33
CA ALA A 328 -0.75 23.51 21.06
C ALA A 328 0.62 23.44 21.77
N SER A 329 0.67 22.84 22.95
CA SER A 329 1.90 22.61 23.74
C SER A 329 2.63 21.32 23.37
N GLY A 330 2.11 20.55 22.40
CA GLY A 330 2.63 19.24 22.02
C GLY A 330 1.61 18.12 22.18
N ALA A 331 2.00 16.93 21.72
CA ALA A 331 1.22 15.71 21.87
C ALA A 331 2.14 14.49 21.99
N TRP A 332 1.60 13.41 22.54
CA TRP A 332 2.17 12.08 22.39
C TRP A 332 1.84 11.56 20.99
N VAL A 333 2.89 11.33 20.20
CA VAL A 333 2.79 10.88 18.81
C VAL A 333 3.17 9.41 18.74
N ARG A 334 2.30 8.58 18.16
CA ARG A 334 2.58 7.15 17.96
C ARG A 334 3.81 6.95 17.10
N VAL A 335 4.70 6.06 17.52
CA VAL A 335 5.89 5.66 16.78
C VAL A 335 5.57 4.37 16.03
N PHE A 336 5.56 4.43 14.70
CA PHE A 336 5.30 3.28 13.84
C PHE A 336 5.98 3.43 12.48
N SER A 337 6.12 2.31 11.78
CA SER A 337 6.59 2.22 10.40
C SER A 337 5.64 1.33 9.61
N GLY A 338 5.36 1.66 8.36
CA GLY A 338 4.39 0.91 7.54
C GLY A 338 2.95 1.40 7.77
N PRO A 339 1.94 0.51 7.69
CA PRO A 339 0.54 0.91 7.79
C PRO A 339 0.14 1.38 9.18
N ALA A 340 -0.78 2.34 9.23
CA ALA A 340 -1.56 2.59 10.43
C ALA A 340 -2.56 1.45 10.64
N ILE A 341 -2.75 1.01 11.88
CA ILE A 341 -3.62 -0.13 12.19
C ILE A 341 -4.99 0.37 12.66
N ALA A 342 -6.07 -0.11 12.03
CA ALA A 342 -7.44 0.37 12.30
C ALA A 342 -7.83 0.31 13.80
N THR A 343 -7.38 -0.73 14.50
CA THR A 343 -7.68 -0.95 15.93
C THR A 343 -7.11 0.15 16.83
N TRP A 344 -6.10 0.91 16.38
CA TRP A 344 -5.56 2.06 17.15
C TRP A 344 -6.60 3.15 17.44
N TRP A 345 -7.62 3.27 16.58
CA TRP A 345 -8.76 4.17 16.77
C TRP A 345 -9.91 3.53 17.56
N GLY A 346 -9.77 2.26 17.96
CA GLY A 346 -10.79 1.47 18.64
C GLY A 346 -11.76 0.75 17.70
N VAL A 347 -11.41 0.61 16.43
CA VAL A 347 -12.17 -0.23 15.51
C VAL A 347 -12.16 -1.66 16.05
N ASP A 348 -13.35 -2.24 16.22
CA ASP A 348 -13.55 -3.56 16.82
C ASP A 348 -13.35 -4.69 15.79
N PRO A 349 -12.33 -5.56 15.94
CA PRO A 349 -12.08 -6.68 15.04
C PRO A 349 -12.95 -7.92 15.34
N THR A 350 -13.84 -7.85 16.34
CA THR A 350 -14.74 -8.97 16.70
C THR A 350 -16.12 -8.87 16.03
N GLY A 351 -16.46 -7.70 15.50
CA GLY A 351 -17.71 -7.46 14.78
C GLY A 351 -18.91 -7.17 15.69
N VAL A 352 -18.66 -6.91 16.98
CA VAL A 352 -19.71 -6.58 17.95
C VAL A 352 -20.12 -5.11 17.79
N VAL A 353 -19.16 -4.20 17.66
CA VAL A 353 -19.39 -2.76 17.57
C VAL A 353 -19.31 -2.27 16.12
N ASP A 354 -20.21 -1.36 15.73
CA ASP A 354 -20.15 -0.71 14.42
C ASP A 354 -18.89 0.17 14.28
N ALA A 355 -18.07 -0.13 13.29
CA ALA A 355 -16.84 0.56 12.98
C ALA A 355 -17.04 1.80 12.07
N GLY A 356 -18.22 1.97 11.45
CA GLY A 356 -18.45 2.98 10.42
C GLY A 356 -17.99 4.39 10.80
N GLY A 357 -18.49 4.91 11.92
CA GLY A 357 -18.12 6.24 12.40
C GLY A 357 -16.66 6.38 12.84
N LEU A 358 -16.01 5.30 13.28
CA LEU A 358 -14.59 5.31 13.58
C LEU A 358 -13.75 5.35 12.30
N ILE A 359 -14.15 4.62 11.26
CA ILE A 359 -13.47 4.65 9.97
C ILE A 359 -13.61 6.04 9.32
N SER A 360 -14.74 6.74 9.45
CA SER A 360 -14.86 8.15 9.04
C SER A 360 -13.79 9.04 9.70
N ARG A 361 -13.55 8.86 11.01
CA ARG A 361 -12.53 9.63 11.74
C ARG A 361 -11.11 9.28 11.27
N ILE A 362 -10.84 8.00 10.99
CA ILE A 362 -9.56 7.57 10.40
C ILE A 362 -9.37 8.23 9.04
N PHE A 363 -10.40 8.24 8.19
CA PHE A 363 -10.38 8.91 6.89
C PHE A 363 -10.23 10.43 7.01
N GLY A 364 -10.64 11.05 8.12
CA GLY A 364 -10.38 12.45 8.43
C GLY A 364 -8.96 12.74 8.93
N THR A 365 -8.22 11.72 9.40
CA THR A 365 -6.87 11.91 9.95
C THR A 365 -5.86 12.17 8.83
N ALA A 366 -5.21 13.34 8.87
CA ALA A 366 -4.40 13.84 7.76
C ALA A 366 -3.25 12.90 7.36
N ASP A 367 -2.63 12.23 8.34
CA ASP A 367 -1.45 11.39 8.15
C ASP A 367 -1.75 9.93 7.81
N VAL A 368 -3.02 9.53 7.77
CA VAL A 368 -3.39 8.18 7.37
C VAL A 368 -3.44 8.09 5.85
N LYS A 369 -2.35 7.54 5.28
CA LYS A 369 -2.23 7.23 3.84
C LYS A 369 -2.25 5.74 3.55
N TRP A 370 -1.92 4.92 4.55
CA TRP A 370 -1.99 3.47 4.49
C TRP A 370 -2.66 2.94 5.75
N LEU A 371 -3.81 2.31 5.58
CA LEU A 371 -4.61 1.71 6.64
C LEU A 371 -4.62 0.19 6.50
N ARG A 372 -4.24 -0.52 7.56
CA ARG A 372 -4.37 -1.97 7.65
C ARG A 372 -5.49 -2.36 8.61
N PHE A 373 -6.30 -3.31 8.18
CA PHE A 373 -7.26 -4.05 9.00
C PHE A 373 -6.67 -5.43 9.30
N PRO A 374 -6.14 -5.68 10.50
CA PRO A 374 -5.65 -7.01 10.88
C PRO A 374 -6.73 -8.07 10.76
N ALA A 375 -6.34 -9.35 10.87
CA ALA A 375 -7.28 -10.47 10.95
C ALA A 375 -8.43 -10.18 11.93
N GLY A 376 -9.67 -10.38 11.47
CA GLY A 376 -10.86 -10.01 12.23
C GLY A 376 -12.10 -9.84 11.35
N LEU A 377 -13.24 -9.79 12.03
CA LEU A 377 -14.55 -9.45 11.46
C LEU A 377 -14.91 -8.03 11.90
N TYR A 378 -15.07 -7.12 10.94
CA TYR A 378 -15.37 -5.72 11.22
C TYR A 378 -16.78 -5.42 10.78
N ARG A 379 -17.66 -5.11 11.73
CA ARG A 379 -19.06 -4.73 11.45
C ARG A 379 -19.12 -3.27 11.03
N ILE A 380 -19.77 -2.97 9.92
CA ILE A 380 -19.90 -1.62 9.34
C ILE A 380 -21.36 -1.36 8.96
N ASP A 381 -22.16 -0.87 9.90
CA ASP A 381 -23.58 -0.56 9.66
C ASP A 381 -23.81 0.87 9.21
N THR A 382 -22.89 1.76 9.56
CA THR A 382 -22.91 3.16 9.12
C THR A 382 -21.90 3.34 8.00
N SER A 383 -22.31 3.93 6.87
CA SER A 383 -21.37 4.29 5.80
C SER A 383 -20.28 5.21 6.35
N PRO A 384 -19.00 4.85 6.19
CA PRO A 384 -17.92 5.79 6.42
C PRO A 384 -18.05 6.98 5.46
N ASP A 385 -17.63 8.16 5.91
CA ASP A 385 -17.63 9.37 5.09
C ASP A 385 -16.74 9.17 3.85
N PRO A 386 -17.08 9.74 2.68
CA PRO A 386 -16.25 9.62 1.49
C PRO A 386 -14.81 10.05 1.74
N ARG A 387 -13.85 9.18 1.40
CA ARG A 387 -12.43 9.53 1.44
C ARG A 387 -12.07 10.31 0.17
N THR A 388 -11.62 11.56 0.35
CA THR A 388 -11.31 12.49 -0.76
C THR A 388 -9.83 12.65 -1.07
N THR A 389 -8.95 11.88 -0.42
CA THR A 389 -7.51 11.86 -0.71
C THR A 389 -7.00 10.43 -0.83
N SER A 390 -5.86 10.26 -1.50
CA SER A 390 -5.30 8.94 -1.79
C SER A 390 -5.13 8.06 -0.54
N ILE A 391 -5.41 6.77 -0.69
CA ILE A 391 -5.32 5.79 0.39
C ILE A 391 -4.95 4.39 -0.12
N VAL A 392 -4.17 3.68 0.69
CA VAL A 392 -3.91 2.25 0.58
C VAL A 392 -4.65 1.53 1.72
N ILE A 393 -5.45 0.53 1.40
CA ILE A 393 -6.16 -0.31 2.37
C ILE A 393 -5.66 -1.75 2.24
N THR A 394 -5.22 -2.37 3.34
CA THR A 394 -4.73 -3.75 3.31
C THR A 394 -5.36 -4.59 4.41
N GLY A 395 -5.65 -5.85 4.13
CA GLY A 395 -5.96 -6.86 5.14
C GLY A 395 -4.85 -7.90 5.30
N ASP A 396 -5.16 -8.98 6.02
CA ASP A 396 -4.26 -10.13 6.24
C ASP A 396 -4.62 -11.34 5.36
N GLY A 397 -5.62 -11.21 4.49
CA GLY A 397 -6.05 -12.22 3.52
C GLY A 397 -7.57 -12.31 3.37
N LYS A 398 -8.02 -12.86 2.24
CA LYS A 398 -9.42 -13.23 2.00
C LYS A 398 -9.91 -14.19 3.09
N GLY A 399 -11.08 -13.92 3.66
CA GLY A 399 -11.67 -14.68 4.76
C GLY A 399 -10.96 -14.53 6.11
N ILE A 400 -9.79 -13.88 6.16
CA ILE A 400 -9.02 -13.59 7.37
C ILE A 400 -9.37 -12.19 7.88
N THR A 401 -9.31 -11.19 6.99
CA THR A 401 -9.84 -9.84 7.25
C THR A 401 -11.17 -9.71 6.53
N VAL A 402 -12.26 -9.56 7.28
CA VAL A 402 -13.62 -9.44 6.74
C VAL A 402 -14.24 -8.11 7.13
N LEU A 403 -14.50 -7.25 6.14
CA LEU A 403 -15.24 -6.00 6.31
C LEU A 403 -16.71 -6.27 5.98
N ASN A 404 -17.55 -6.34 7.01
CA ASN A 404 -18.94 -6.74 6.89
C ASN A 404 -19.89 -5.54 7.01
N PHE A 405 -20.35 -5.06 5.87
CA PHE A 405 -21.41 -4.08 5.73
C PHE A 405 -22.78 -4.73 5.98
N SER A 406 -23.12 -4.96 7.25
CA SER A 406 -24.35 -5.67 7.65
C SER A 406 -25.64 -4.87 7.42
N ASN A 407 -25.57 -3.54 7.37
CA ASN A 407 -26.66 -2.69 6.91
C ASN A 407 -26.71 -2.66 5.38
N ALA A 408 -27.90 -2.82 4.82
CA ALA A 408 -28.12 -2.82 3.38
C ALA A 408 -27.65 -1.53 2.69
N ALA A 409 -27.71 -0.37 3.34
CA ALA A 409 -27.37 0.90 2.70
C ALA A 409 -25.90 1.34 2.84
N ALA A 410 -25.07 0.59 3.57
CA ALA A 410 -23.72 1.01 3.92
C ALA A 410 -22.69 0.67 2.82
N ARG A 411 -21.76 1.60 2.52
CA ARG A 411 -20.70 1.41 1.52
C ARG A 411 -19.39 2.15 1.85
N PHE A 412 -18.32 1.76 1.18
CA PHE A 412 -17.13 2.59 1.02
C PHE A 412 -17.21 3.47 -0.23
N GLN A 413 -16.76 4.71 -0.07
CA GLN A 413 -16.70 5.68 -1.15
C GLN A 413 -15.34 6.40 -1.17
N PHE A 414 -14.69 6.42 -2.33
CA PHE A 414 -13.40 7.06 -2.56
C PHE A 414 -13.52 8.00 -3.76
N ASN A 415 -13.39 9.31 -3.52
CA ASN A 415 -13.70 10.32 -4.53
C ASN A 415 -12.51 11.25 -4.78
N GLY A 416 -12.00 11.27 -6.01
CA GLY A 416 -11.32 12.46 -6.54
C GLY A 416 -12.33 13.54 -6.90
N SER A 417 -11.87 14.53 -7.65
CA SER A 417 -12.74 15.62 -8.11
C SER A 417 -12.36 16.10 -9.49
N ILE A 418 -13.22 16.93 -10.06
CA ILE A 418 -12.94 17.69 -11.28
C ILE A 418 -13.11 19.18 -11.01
N SER A 419 -12.42 19.99 -11.81
CA SER A 419 -12.54 21.45 -11.81
C SER A 419 -12.61 21.94 -13.26
N ALA A 420 -13.46 22.93 -13.54
CA ALA A 420 -13.63 23.43 -14.89
C ALA A 420 -12.34 24.05 -15.44
N LEU A 421 -12.07 23.82 -16.72
CA LEU A 421 -11.04 24.51 -17.50
C LEU A 421 -11.70 25.48 -18.48
N PRO A 422 -10.94 26.43 -19.06
CA PRO A 422 -11.43 27.20 -20.20
C PRO A 422 -11.91 26.31 -21.35
N THR A 423 -12.79 26.85 -22.20
CA THR A 423 -13.21 26.15 -23.42
C THR A 423 -12.04 25.99 -24.39
N LEU A 424 -12.19 25.10 -25.37
CA LEU A 424 -11.21 24.98 -26.44
C LEU A 424 -11.23 26.22 -27.35
N SER A 425 -10.08 26.66 -27.86
CA SER A 425 -9.95 27.67 -28.92
C SER A 425 -9.82 27.05 -30.32
N SER A 426 -9.46 25.77 -30.39
CA SER A 426 -9.41 25.01 -31.64
C SER A 426 -9.82 23.55 -31.42
N TYR A 427 -10.07 22.84 -32.51
CA TYR A 427 -10.49 21.43 -32.47
C TYR A 427 -9.39 20.53 -31.91
N MET A 428 -9.76 19.59 -31.03
CA MET A 428 -8.95 18.39 -30.78
C MET A 428 -9.40 17.31 -31.76
N ARG A 429 -8.45 16.75 -32.54
CA ARG A 429 -8.72 15.82 -33.65
C ARG A 429 -7.77 14.64 -33.61
N THR A 430 -8.16 13.52 -34.22
CA THR A 430 -7.45 12.24 -34.16
C THR A 430 -6.04 12.27 -34.75
N GLU A 431 -5.73 13.26 -35.58
CA GLU A 431 -4.41 13.50 -36.19
C GLU A 431 -3.50 14.43 -35.37
N ARG A 432 -3.97 15.01 -34.26
CA ARG A 432 -3.21 16.00 -33.46
C ARG A 432 -2.97 15.52 -32.02
N ASP A 433 -1.91 16.05 -31.41
CA ASP A 433 -1.39 15.69 -30.08
C ASP A 433 -1.34 16.90 -29.13
N TYR A 434 -2.26 17.86 -29.29
CA TYR A 434 -2.33 19.04 -28.44
C TYR A 434 -3.79 19.47 -28.17
N ALA A 435 -3.98 20.22 -27.09
CA ALA A 435 -5.21 20.94 -26.78
C ALA A 435 -4.90 22.43 -26.64
N ALA A 436 -5.69 23.28 -27.30
CA ALA A 436 -5.57 24.74 -27.22
C ALA A 436 -6.84 25.31 -26.60
N PHE A 437 -6.65 26.17 -25.61
CA PHE A 437 -7.68 26.75 -24.76
C PHE A 437 -7.95 28.21 -25.15
N SER A 438 -9.15 28.70 -24.87
CA SER A 438 -9.59 30.07 -25.17
C SER A 438 -8.97 31.13 -24.27
N SER A 439 -8.44 30.72 -23.11
CA SER A 439 -7.73 31.56 -22.16
C SER A 439 -6.75 30.72 -21.33
N ALA A 440 -6.02 31.37 -20.42
CA ALA A 440 -5.00 30.70 -19.62
C ALA A 440 -5.59 29.57 -18.77
N HIS A 441 -4.95 28.39 -18.82
CA HIS A 441 -5.39 27.19 -18.11
C HIS A 441 -4.58 26.92 -16.82
N SER A 442 -5.07 26.03 -15.96
CA SER A 442 -4.42 25.62 -14.70
C SER A 442 -3.65 24.29 -14.78
N LEU A 443 -3.43 23.78 -15.98
CA LEU A 443 -2.73 22.51 -16.24
C LEU A 443 -1.20 22.64 -16.12
N ALA A 444 -0.57 21.58 -15.62
CA ALA A 444 0.86 21.35 -15.54
C ALA A 444 1.23 20.00 -16.19
N PRO A 445 2.51 19.74 -16.53
CA PRO A 445 2.94 18.41 -16.99
C PRO A 445 2.50 17.29 -16.05
N ASN A 446 2.07 16.16 -16.61
CA ASN A 446 1.50 14.99 -15.95
C ASN A 446 0.10 15.17 -15.32
N ASP A 447 -0.51 16.36 -15.40
CA ASP A 447 -1.92 16.52 -15.04
C ASP A 447 -2.83 15.66 -15.94
N LEU A 448 -3.91 15.17 -15.33
CA LEU A 448 -5.00 14.50 -16.03
C LEU A 448 -6.12 15.52 -16.30
N PHE A 449 -6.64 15.56 -17.52
CA PHE A 449 -7.81 16.36 -17.87
C PHE A 449 -8.77 15.57 -18.75
N LEU A 450 -10.00 16.07 -18.84
CA LEU A 450 -11.11 15.43 -19.52
C LEU A 450 -11.72 16.39 -20.53
N ALA A 451 -11.92 15.91 -21.77
CA ALA A 451 -12.83 16.51 -22.73
C ALA A 451 -14.17 15.79 -22.64
N PHE A 452 -15.27 16.52 -22.43
CA PHE A 452 -16.62 15.96 -22.28
C PHE A 452 -17.57 16.69 -23.20
N LYS A 453 -18.30 15.97 -24.04
CA LYS A 453 -19.31 16.52 -24.94
C LYS A 453 -20.71 16.33 -24.33
N PRO A 454 -21.25 17.33 -23.61
CA PRO A 454 -22.58 17.24 -23.03
C PRO A 454 -23.65 17.12 -24.12
N GLY A 455 -24.69 16.33 -23.84
CA GLY A 455 -25.81 16.10 -24.75
C GLY A 455 -26.13 14.61 -24.90
N ALA A 456 -27.42 14.28 -24.88
CA ALA A 456 -27.86 12.90 -25.03
C ALA A 456 -27.29 12.28 -26.31
N ASN A 457 -26.80 11.05 -26.19
CA ASN A 457 -26.31 10.22 -27.31
C ASN A 457 -25.15 10.84 -28.11
N SER A 458 -24.36 11.75 -27.53
CA SER A 458 -23.24 12.39 -28.23
C SER A 458 -22.17 11.37 -28.71
N PHE A 459 -22.01 10.25 -28.00
CA PHE A 459 -21.16 9.14 -28.43
C PHE A 459 -21.92 8.10 -29.27
N PHE A 460 -23.03 7.58 -28.76
CA PHE A 460 -23.81 6.54 -29.43
C PHE A 460 -25.30 6.67 -29.09
N ASP A 461 -26.16 6.49 -30.08
CA ASP A 461 -27.60 6.35 -29.87
C ASP A 461 -27.96 4.87 -30.01
N SER A 462 -28.39 4.23 -28.94
CA SER A 462 -28.76 2.81 -28.98
C SER A 462 -30.02 2.54 -29.81
N ASN A 463 -30.79 3.59 -30.14
CA ASN A 463 -32.06 3.56 -30.85
C ASN A 463 -32.96 2.40 -30.36
N ARG A 464 -33.11 2.31 -29.04
CA ARG A 464 -33.99 1.34 -28.38
C ARG A 464 -35.25 2.04 -27.85
N PRO A 465 -36.39 1.95 -28.55
CA PRO A 465 -37.66 2.50 -28.06
C PRO A 465 -38.00 1.96 -26.67
N GLY A 466 -38.24 2.84 -25.70
CA GLY A 466 -38.57 2.49 -24.31
C GLY A 466 -37.42 2.00 -23.43
N GLN A 467 -36.20 1.88 -23.98
CA GLN A 467 -34.95 1.54 -23.25
C GLN A 467 -33.77 2.42 -23.69
N ALA A 468 -34.06 3.66 -24.12
CA ALA A 468 -33.04 4.58 -24.59
C ALA A 468 -32.03 4.84 -23.47
N ARG A 469 -30.74 4.67 -23.79
CA ARG A 469 -29.62 4.90 -22.88
C ARG A 469 -28.85 6.09 -23.40
N ASN A 470 -28.53 7.03 -22.54
CA ASN A 470 -27.84 8.25 -22.94
C ASN A 470 -26.33 8.03 -22.99
N TYR A 471 -25.78 7.62 -24.14
CA TYR A 471 -24.33 7.43 -24.27
C TYR A 471 -23.61 8.70 -24.73
N THR A 472 -22.91 9.32 -23.80
CA THR A 472 -22.18 10.58 -23.95
C THR A 472 -20.72 10.35 -24.34
N GLN A 473 -20.11 11.32 -25.02
CA GLN A 473 -18.70 11.24 -25.42
C GLN A 473 -17.84 11.95 -24.37
N ALA A 474 -16.83 11.25 -23.88
CA ALA A 474 -15.79 11.80 -23.02
C ALA A 474 -14.45 11.10 -23.28
N GLU A 475 -13.33 11.76 -22.98
CA GLU A 475 -12.00 11.16 -23.07
C GLU A 475 -11.00 11.84 -22.15
N PHE A 476 -10.18 11.00 -21.50
CA PHE A 476 -9.10 11.43 -20.63
C PHE A 476 -7.83 11.69 -21.43
N PHE A 477 -7.11 12.74 -21.04
CA PHE A 477 -5.83 13.12 -21.60
C PHE A 477 -4.83 13.43 -20.49
N THR A 478 -3.59 12.98 -20.67
CA THR A 478 -2.48 13.36 -19.79
C THR A 478 -1.63 14.44 -20.47
N VAL A 479 -1.33 15.51 -19.76
CA VAL A 479 -0.48 16.61 -20.25
C VAL A 479 0.97 16.13 -20.36
N ALA A 480 1.50 16.14 -21.57
CA ALA A 480 2.92 15.84 -21.82
C ALA A 480 3.79 17.06 -21.52
N ASN A 481 3.39 18.24 -21.99
CA ASN A 481 4.09 19.50 -21.75
C ASN A 481 3.13 20.69 -21.85
N VAL A 482 3.38 21.74 -21.06
CA VAL A 482 2.72 23.05 -21.23
C VAL A 482 3.57 23.88 -22.19
N THR A 483 3.02 24.19 -23.36
CA THR A 483 3.78 24.88 -24.41
C THR A 483 3.73 26.40 -24.25
N ASN A 484 2.59 26.93 -23.80
CA ASN A 484 2.40 28.33 -23.45
C ASN A 484 1.20 28.42 -22.48
N ALA A 485 0.72 29.63 -22.18
CA ALA A 485 -0.37 29.82 -21.22
C ALA A 485 -1.72 29.20 -21.65
N THR A 486 -1.95 29.00 -22.94
CA THR A 486 -3.22 28.52 -23.50
C THR A 486 -3.13 27.14 -24.13
N ASP A 487 -1.94 26.57 -24.32
CA ASP A 487 -1.76 25.37 -25.12
C ASP A 487 -0.93 24.31 -24.41
N VAL A 488 -1.42 23.07 -24.44
CA VAL A 488 -0.73 21.89 -23.91
C VAL A 488 -0.52 20.84 -25.00
N LYS A 489 0.64 20.18 -24.97
CA LYS A 489 0.85 18.90 -25.65
C LYS A 489 0.29 17.76 -24.79
N ILE A 490 -0.31 16.76 -25.42
CA ILE A 490 -0.88 15.58 -24.75
C ILE A 490 -0.11 14.31 -25.13
N PHE A 491 -0.13 13.33 -24.23
CA PHE A 491 0.26 11.98 -24.59
C PHE A 491 -0.79 11.33 -25.50
N GLY A 492 -0.34 10.64 -26.53
CA GLY A 492 -1.22 9.99 -27.50
C GLY A 492 -1.94 11.00 -28.40
N ARG A 493 -3.13 10.61 -28.89
CA ARG A 493 -4.01 11.43 -29.73
C ARG A 493 -5.47 11.17 -29.35
N PRO A 494 -6.38 12.13 -29.54
CA PRO A 494 -7.82 11.91 -29.36
C PRO A 494 -8.32 10.73 -30.19
N SER A 495 -9.25 9.95 -29.61
CA SER A 495 -9.95 8.87 -30.30
C SER A 495 -11.10 9.40 -31.17
N ASP A 496 -11.65 10.55 -30.79
CA ASP A 496 -12.77 11.22 -31.45
C ASP A 496 -12.53 12.74 -31.63
N LEU A 497 -13.42 13.39 -32.38
CA LEU A 497 -13.43 14.84 -32.58
C LEU A 497 -14.05 15.56 -31.37
N TYR A 498 -13.37 16.58 -30.87
CA TYR A 498 -13.89 17.53 -29.88
C TYR A 498 -13.81 18.96 -30.41
N THR A 499 -14.92 19.70 -30.33
CA THR A 499 -15.03 21.04 -30.94
C THR A 499 -15.15 22.13 -29.88
N PRO A 500 -14.69 23.37 -30.17
CA PRO A 500 -14.87 24.51 -29.28
C PRO A 500 -16.31 24.78 -28.83
N SER A 501 -17.30 24.47 -29.65
CA SER A 501 -18.70 24.83 -29.42
C SER A 501 -19.49 23.81 -28.59
N ASP A 502 -19.02 22.57 -28.48
CA ASP A 502 -19.79 21.47 -27.89
C ASP A 502 -19.02 20.65 -26.84
N THR A 503 -17.80 21.07 -26.48
CA THR A 503 -16.96 20.34 -25.55
C THR A 503 -16.69 21.16 -24.29
N ALA A 504 -17.06 20.61 -23.14
CA ALA A 504 -16.68 21.07 -21.83
C ALA A 504 -15.34 20.44 -21.42
N MET A 505 -14.44 21.25 -20.85
CA MET A 505 -13.10 20.82 -20.45
C MET A 505 -12.98 20.84 -18.93
N TYR A 506 -12.37 19.81 -18.35
CA TYR A 506 -12.17 19.70 -16.91
C TYR A 506 -10.76 19.22 -16.56
N LYS A 507 -10.11 19.86 -15.59
CA LYS A 507 -8.96 19.29 -14.92
C LYS A 507 -9.46 18.26 -13.93
N VAL A 508 -8.92 17.05 -14.01
CA VAL A 508 -9.19 15.98 -13.05
C VAL A 508 -8.16 16.10 -11.93
N ASN A 509 -8.64 16.09 -10.69
CA ASN A 509 -7.83 16.05 -9.48
C ASN A 509 -7.97 14.64 -8.90
N PRO A 510 -7.24 13.64 -9.44
CA PRO A 510 -7.49 12.26 -9.11
C PRO A 510 -6.94 11.91 -7.73
N ILE A 511 -7.62 10.98 -7.05
CA ILE A 511 -7.00 10.22 -5.96
C ILE A 511 -6.28 8.99 -6.52
N SER A 512 -5.29 8.47 -5.79
CA SER A 512 -4.79 7.11 -5.98
C SER A 512 -5.43 6.20 -4.95
N PHE A 513 -5.85 5.01 -5.38
CA PHE A 513 -6.58 4.08 -4.53
C PHE A 513 -6.03 2.67 -4.69
N SER A 514 -5.65 2.06 -3.57
CA SER A 514 -5.26 0.65 -3.54
C SER A 514 -5.98 -0.10 -2.43
N MET A 515 -6.34 -1.35 -2.72
CA MET A 515 -6.96 -2.25 -1.77
C MET A 515 -6.46 -3.68 -1.95
N SER A 516 -6.03 -4.34 -0.88
CA SER A 516 -5.61 -5.74 -0.98
C SER A 516 -5.95 -6.63 0.21
N ASP A 517 -5.97 -7.94 -0.08
CA ASP A 517 -5.91 -9.03 0.91
C ASP A 517 -7.04 -9.01 1.95
N LEU A 518 -8.29 -8.89 1.49
CA LEU A 518 -9.46 -8.87 2.37
C LEU A 518 -10.72 -9.38 1.68
N THR A 519 -11.72 -9.72 2.49
CA THR A 519 -13.10 -9.98 2.04
C THR A 519 -14.00 -8.82 2.46
N ILE A 520 -14.87 -8.38 1.56
CA ILE A 520 -15.94 -7.42 1.86
C ILE A 520 -17.29 -8.09 1.62
N THR A 521 -18.18 -8.02 2.60
CA THR A 521 -19.56 -8.48 2.46
C THR A 521 -20.50 -7.30 2.65
N GLY A 522 -21.53 -7.18 1.83
CA GLY A 522 -22.48 -6.06 1.90
C GLY A 522 -23.90 -6.46 1.50
N GLY A 523 -24.86 -5.65 1.95
CA GLY A 523 -26.27 -5.80 1.64
C GLY A 523 -26.70 -5.08 0.35
N ALA A 524 -27.94 -4.57 0.33
CA ALA A 524 -28.56 -3.96 -0.84
C ALA A 524 -28.20 -2.48 -1.00
N VAL A 525 -26.98 -2.22 -1.47
CA VAL A 525 -26.47 -0.90 -1.86
C VAL A 525 -26.02 -0.94 -3.31
N GLU A 526 -26.02 0.21 -3.96
CA GLU A 526 -25.61 0.37 -5.36
C GLU A 526 -24.22 -0.24 -5.68
N ALA A 527 -23.24 0.04 -4.83
CA ALA A 527 -21.92 -0.59 -4.86
C ALA A 527 -21.36 -0.60 -3.45
N ILE A 528 -20.81 -1.73 -2.99
CA ILE A 528 -20.20 -1.82 -1.66
C ILE A 528 -18.89 -1.02 -1.63
N VAL A 529 -18.16 -1.03 -2.75
CA VAL A 529 -16.99 -0.20 -2.97
C VAL A 529 -17.24 0.65 -4.21
N TYR A 530 -17.26 1.97 -4.03
CA TYR A 530 -17.39 2.93 -5.12
C TYR A 530 -16.14 3.81 -5.20
N VAL A 531 -15.47 3.80 -6.35
CA VAL A 531 -14.26 4.58 -6.62
C VAL A 531 -14.52 5.52 -7.78
N LEU A 532 -14.35 6.81 -7.55
CA LEU A 532 -14.67 7.86 -8.51
C LEU A 532 -13.48 8.81 -8.70
N TRP A 533 -13.19 9.19 -9.95
CA TRP A 533 -12.11 10.13 -10.29
C TRP A 533 -10.75 9.69 -9.71
N ALA A 534 -10.37 8.44 -9.92
CA ALA A 534 -9.07 7.92 -9.48
C ALA A 534 -8.09 7.73 -10.64
N ARG A 535 -6.80 7.85 -10.33
CA ARG A 535 -5.69 7.48 -11.21
C ARG A 535 -4.77 6.49 -10.51
N GLY A 536 -4.46 5.38 -11.18
CA GLY A 536 -3.69 4.29 -10.60
C GLY A 536 -4.52 3.48 -9.61
N VAL A 537 -5.73 3.05 -10.00
CA VAL A 537 -6.53 2.12 -9.19
C VAL A 537 -5.84 0.77 -9.13
N ASP A 538 -5.64 0.21 -7.94
CA ASP A 538 -4.87 -1.02 -7.77
C ASP A 538 -5.47 -1.94 -6.71
N ILE A 539 -6.28 -2.90 -7.15
CA ILE A 539 -7.01 -3.81 -6.27
C ILE A 539 -6.50 -5.23 -6.45
N ARG A 540 -5.98 -5.85 -5.39
CA ARG A 540 -5.34 -7.17 -5.44
C ARG A 540 -5.92 -8.13 -4.43
N ASN A 541 -6.24 -9.34 -4.85
CA ASN A 541 -6.64 -10.41 -3.94
C ASN A 541 -7.77 -9.99 -2.98
N VAL A 542 -8.83 -9.40 -3.53
CA VAL A 542 -10.04 -9.02 -2.79
C VAL A 542 -11.21 -9.93 -3.16
N GLU A 543 -12.01 -10.34 -2.18
CA GLU A 543 -13.29 -11.02 -2.40
C GLU A 543 -14.45 -10.09 -2.02
N LEU A 544 -15.47 -9.95 -2.86
CA LEU A 544 -16.67 -9.15 -2.55
C LEU A 544 -17.95 -9.98 -2.61
N LYS A 545 -18.87 -9.79 -1.67
CA LYS A 545 -20.19 -10.44 -1.67
C LYS A 545 -21.28 -9.40 -1.55
N ALA A 546 -22.11 -9.26 -2.58
CA ALA A 546 -23.11 -8.21 -2.71
C ALA A 546 -24.51 -8.76 -2.99
N LYS A 547 -25.53 -7.92 -2.80
CA LYS A 547 -26.94 -8.32 -2.90
C LYS A 547 -27.83 -7.33 -3.68
N ASP A 548 -27.26 -6.38 -4.41
CA ASP A 548 -28.04 -5.40 -5.20
C ASP A 548 -27.40 -5.03 -6.55
N TYR A 549 -27.04 -3.76 -6.80
CA TYR A 549 -26.71 -3.30 -8.16
C TYR A 549 -25.32 -3.79 -8.63
N SER A 550 -24.26 -3.52 -7.86
CA SER A 550 -22.90 -4.00 -8.14
C SER A 550 -22.15 -4.37 -6.86
N ALA A 551 -21.17 -5.28 -6.93
CA ALA A 551 -20.30 -5.53 -5.77
C ALA A 551 -19.23 -4.44 -5.64
N ILE A 552 -18.62 -4.07 -6.75
CA ILE A 552 -17.67 -2.97 -6.85
C ILE A 552 -17.93 -2.18 -8.12
N GLU A 553 -17.79 -0.87 -8.01
CA GLU A 553 -17.88 0.05 -9.12
C GLU A 553 -16.68 1.00 -9.16
N ILE A 554 -16.06 1.04 -10.33
CA ILE A 554 -15.00 2.00 -10.67
C ILE A 554 -15.56 2.92 -11.75
N ASP A 555 -15.66 4.21 -11.44
CA ASP A 555 -16.36 5.19 -12.24
C ASP A 555 -15.43 6.37 -12.60
N ARG A 556 -15.35 6.70 -13.89
CA ARG A 556 -14.55 7.82 -14.42
C ARG A 556 -13.11 7.83 -13.89
N CYS A 557 -12.49 6.65 -13.93
CA CYS A 557 -11.10 6.46 -13.52
C CYS A 557 -10.20 6.26 -14.74
N PHE A 558 -8.93 6.62 -14.58
CA PHE A 558 -7.91 6.49 -15.63
C PHE A 558 -6.74 5.68 -15.08
N ASP A 559 -6.27 4.68 -15.83
CA ASP A 559 -5.13 3.85 -15.44
C ASP A 559 -5.40 3.01 -14.18
N GLY A 560 -5.66 1.71 -14.36
CA GLY A 560 -5.90 0.84 -13.22
C GLY A 560 -5.82 -0.65 -13.49
N LYS A 561 -5.65 -1.40 -12.40
CA LYS A 561 -5.53 -2.86 -12.42
C LYS A 561 -6.33 -3.50 -11.28
N LEU A 562 -7.12 -4.51 -11.62
CA LEU A 562 -7.77 -5.41 -10.68
C LEU A 562 -7.16 -6.79 -10.88
N SER A 563 -6.64 -7.42 -9.82
CA SER A 563 -5.92 -8.69 -9.92
C SER A 563 -6.37 -9.70 -8.89
N GLY A 564 -6.82 -10.87 -9.33
CA GLY A 564 -7.36 -11.89 -8.44
C GLY A 564 -8.56 -11.39 -7.61
N VAL A 565 -9.30 -10.42 -8.15
CA VAL A 565 -10.55 -9.95 -7.55
C VAL A 565 -11.64 -10.97 -7.85
N SER A 566 -12.39 -11.39 -6.86
CA SER A 566 -13.56 -12.25 -7.07
C SER A 566 -14.77 -11.60 -6.43
N CYS A 567 -15.94 -11.79 -7.03
CA CYS A 567 -17.17 -11.30 -6.45
C CYS A 567 -18.31 -12.27 -6.63
N SER A 568 -19.29 -12.22 -5.73
CA SER A 568 -20.59 -12.86 -5.91
C SER A 568 -21.69 -11.83 -5.63
N ASN A 569 -22.39 -11.39 -6.67
CA ASN A 569 -23.60 -10.59 -6.51
C ASN A 569 -24.83 -11.49 -6.68
N SER A 570 -25.55 -11.75 -5.58
CA SER A 570 -26.72 -12.62 -5.56
C SER A 570 -28.04 -11.87 -5.77
N SER A 571 -28.01 -10.62 -6.23
CA SER A 571 -29.22 -9.86 -6.52
C SER A 571 -30.06 -10.52 -7.63
N THR A 572 -31.38 -10.44 -7.48
CA THR A 572 -32.37 -10.83 -8.50
C THR A 572 -33.09 -9.62 -9.09
N SER A 573 -32.67 -8.40 -8.75
CA SER A 573 -33.27 -7.13 -9.21
C SER A 573 -32.19 -6.09 -9.55
N GLY A 574 -32.51 -5.12 -10.41
CA GLY A 574 -31.56 -4.05 -10.79
C GLY A 574 -30.49 -4.49 -11.80
N GLY A 575 -29.33 -3.82 -11.78
CA GLY A 575 -28.20 -4.10 -12.68
C GLY A 575 -27.65 -5.53 -12.54
N MET A 576 -27.55 -6.02 -11.31
CA MET A 576 -27.03 -7.35 -10.94
C MET A 576 -25.60 -7.60 -11.46
N TYR A 577 -24.70 -6.65 -11.22
CA TYR A 577 -23.31 -6.67 -11.67
C TYR A 577 -22.37 -7.20 -10.59
N GLY A 578 -21.32 -7.90 -11.00
CA GLY A 578 -20.22 -8.23 -10.11
C GLY A 578 -19.32 -7.01 -9.98
N VAL A 579 -18.51 -6.80 -11.02
CA VAL A 579 -17.65 -5.64 -11.20
C VAL A 579 -18.26 -4.73 -12.25
N SER A 580 -18.38 -3.44 -11.96
CA SER A 580 -18.78 -2.43 -12.95
C SER A 580 -17.63 -1.47 -13.22
N LEU A 581 -17.25 -1.34 -14.49
CA LEU A 581 -16.36 -0.28 -14.95
C LEU A 581 -17.19 0.70 -15.78
N ASN A 582 -17.32 1.93 -15.28
CA ASN A 582 -18.09 2.98 -15.91
C ASN A 582 -17.16 4.10 -16.37
N SER A 583 -17.13 4.37 -17.67
CA SER A 583 -16.33 5.46 -18.24
C SER A 583 -14.85 5.42 -17.85
N CYS A 584 -14.28 4.22 -17.76
CA CYS A 584 -12.89 4.00 -17.39
C CYS A 584 -11.99 3.89 -18.62
N THR A 585 -10.76 4.37 -18.51
CA THR A 585 -9.77 4.28 -19.60
C THR A 585 -8.47 3.65 -19.11
N ASN A 586 -7.89 2.75 -19.91
CA ASN A 586 -6.64 2.05 -19.62
C ASN A 586 -6.73 1.17 -18.37
N PHE A 587 -7.54 0.10 -18.43
CA PHE A 587 -7.74 -0.82 -17.31
C PHE A 587 -7.36 -2.25 -17.65
N THR A 588 -6.83 -2.98 -16.68
CA THR A 588 -6.64 -4.44 -16.77
C THR A 588 -7.36 -5.15 -15.63
N TYR A 589 -8.18 -6.14 -15.96
CA TYR A 589 -8.71 -7.13 -15.03
C TYR A 589 -7.99 -8.46 -15.29
N ASP A 590 -7.27 -8.96 -14.29
CA ASP A 590 -6.34 -10.08 -14.44
C ASP A 590 -6.62 -11.17 -13.40
N GLY A 591 -7.04 -12.35 -13.85
CA GLY A 591 -7.38 -13.46 -12.96
C GLY A 591 -8.72 -13.28 -12.24
N GLY A 592 -8.91 -14.02 -11.15
CA GLY A 592 -10.15 -13.97 -10.36
C GLY A 592 -11.34 -14.71 -10.99
N SER A 593 -12.44 -14.76 -10.23
CA SER A 593 -13.67 -15.45 -10.64
C SER A 593 -14.91 -14.61 -10.31
N PRO A 594 -15.16 -13.49 -11.01
CA PRO A 594 -16.34 -12.69 -10.77
C PRO A 594 -17.62 -13.44 -11.19
N ALA A 595 -18.62 -13.39 -10.33
CA ALA A 595 -19.94 -13.95 -10.54
C ALA A 595 -21.03 -12.97 -10.13
N ALA A 596 -22.14 -12.96 -10.87
CA ALA A 596 -23.27 -12.09 -10.58
C ALA A 596 -24.58 -12.65 -11.11
N GLY A 597 -25.72 -12.07 -10.69
CA GLY A 597 -27.02 -12.37 -11.26
C GLY A 597 -27.02 -12.23 -12.79
N ARG A 598 -26.61 -11.07 -13.33
CA ARG A 598 -26.55 -10.81 -14.78
C ARG A 598 -25.14 -10.78 -15.35
N HIS A 599 -24.37 -9.73 -15.09
CA HIS A 599 -23.06 -9.55 -15.70
C HIS A 599 -21.99 -9.66 -14.62
N ALA A 600 -21.10 -10.65 -14.74
CA ALA A 600 -19.96 -10.79 -13.84
C ALA A 600 -19.06 -9.55 -13.91
N ILE A 601 -18.79 -9.09 -15.13
CA ILE A 601 -18.16 -7.80 -15.40
C ILE A 601 -19.07 -7.04 -16.36
N ALA A 602 -19.51 -5.84 -15.94
CA ALA A 602 -20.29 -4.91 -16.73
C ALA A 602 -19.44 -3.71 -17.15
N LEU A 603 -19.45 -3.40 -18.44
CA LEU A 603 -18.73 -2.27 -19.02
C LEU A 603 -19.75 -1.29 -19.59
N GLY A 604 -19.96 -0.17 -18.91
CA GLY A 604 -20.98 0.80 -19.28
C GLY A 604 -20.58 2.23 -19.00
N GLN A 605 -21.58 3.06 -18.77
CA GLN A 605 -21.36 4.43 -18.34
C GLN A 605 -22.51 4.88 -17.46
N ARG A 606 -22.22 5.89 -16.64
CA ARG A 606 -23.22 6.66 -15.93
C ARG A 606 -23.75 7.80 -16.81
N GLU A 607 -24.58 8.66 -16.24
CA GLU A 607 -25.19 9.80 -16.92
C GLU A 607 -24.73 11.17 -16.36
N GLU A 608 -23.79 11.19 -15.42
CA GLU A 608 -23.30 12.46 -14.87
C GLU A 608 -22.16 13.09 -15.70
N VAL A 609 -21.76 14.30 -15.31
CA VAL A 609 -20.70 15.06 -15.98
C VAL A 609 -19.42 14.24 -16.10
N GLY A 610 -18.90 14.17 -17.32
CA GLY A 610 -17.69 13.45 -17.66
C GLY A 610 -17.85 11.95 -17.84
N ALA A 611 -19.07 11.42 -17.77
CA ALA A 611 -19.34 10.06 -18.21
C ALA A 611 -19.14 9.96 -19.73
N GLY A 612 -18.42 8.94 -20.16
CA GLY A 612 -18.23 8.60 -21.57
C GLY A 612 -17.86 7.14 -21.78
N PRO A 613 -17.35 6.76 -22.96
CA PRO A 613 -17.07 5.37 -23.26
C PRO A 613 -15.91 4.82 -22.44
N ASN A 614 -16.02 3.55 -22.08
CA ASN A 614 -14.85 2.78 -21.63
C ASN A 614 -13.87 2.60 -22.78
N ARG A 615 -12.57 2.81 -22.55
CA ARG A 615 -11.52 2.62 -23.56
C ARG A 615 -10.31 1.85 -23.07
N TYR A 616 -9.74 1.02 -23.95
CA TYR A 616 -8.49 0.29 -23.69
C TYR A 616 -8.56 -0.58 -22.42
N ILE A 617 -9.55 -1.47 -22.38
CA ILE A 617 -9.76 -2.37 -21.25
C ILE A 617 -9.43 -3.79 -21.63
N TRP A 618 -8.57 -4.43 -20.84
CA TRP A 618 -8.15 -5.82 -20.98
C TRP A 618 -8.75 -6.66 -19.86
N ILE A 619 -9.45 -7.73 -20.18
CA ILE A 619 -9.93 -8.74 -19.25
C ILE A 619 -9.22 -10.04 -19.61
N VAL A 620 -8.32 -10.50 -18.73
CA VAL A 620 -7.38 -11.58 -19.03
C VAL A 620 -7.32 -12.62 -17.94
N ASN A 621 -7.13 -13.89 -18.32
CA ASN A 621 -6.95 -15.01 -17.38
C ASN A 621 -8.13 -15.22 -16.41
N THR A 622 -9.33 -14.76 -16.77
CA THR A 622 -10.48 -14.67 -15.85
C THR A 622 -11.56 -15.71 -16.17
N ARG A 623 -12.20 -16.26 -15.13
CA ARG A 623 -13.42 -17.05 -15.28
C ARG A 623 -14.65 -16.24 -14.84
N LEU A 624 -15.52 -15.89 -15.78
CA LEU A 624 -16.72 -15.09 -15.54
C LEU A 624 -17.95 -16.00 -15.52
N SER A 625 -18.88 -15.81 -14.59
CA SER A 625 -20.12 -16.60 -14.58
C SER A 625 -21.36 -15.81 -14.17
N ASN A 626 -22.54 -16.22 -14.65
CA ASN A 626 -23.80 -15.63 -14.24
C ASN A 626 -24.93 -16.68 -14.07
N ALA A 627 -26.11 -16.21 -13.68
CA ALA A 627 -27.28 -17.07 -13.47
C ALA A 627 -28.55 -16.61 -14.22
N SER A 628 -28.60 -15.37 -14.72
CA SER A 628 -29.77 -14.84 -15.41
C SER A 628 -29.93 -15.43 -16.81
N ASN A 629 -31.19 -15.67 -17.19
CA ASN A 629 -31.50 -16.28 -18.47
C ASN A 629 -31.19 -15.36 -19.66
N GLY A 630 -30.58 -15.90 -20.71
CA GLY A 630 -30.46 -15.25 -22.02
C GLY A 630 -29.58 -13.99 -22.07
N ILE A 631 -28.64 -13.84 -21.14
CA ILE A 631 -27.75 -12.68 -21.10
C ILE A 631 -26.30 -13.08 -20.79
N GLY A 632 -25.34 -12.38 -21.38
CA GLY A 632 -23.91 -12.66 -21.24
C GLY A 632 -23.35 -12.36 -19.85
N ALA A 633 -22.49 -13.24 -19.31
CA ALA A 633 -21.73 -12.97 -18.09
C ALA A 633 -20.62 -11.92 -18.31
N ALA A 634 -19.99 -11.95 -19.49
CA ALA A 634 -19.08 -10.92 -19.96
C ALA A 634 -19.87 -9.86 -20.74
N ASP A 635 -19.97 -8.66 -20.22
CA ASP A 635 -20.78 -7.60 -20.80
C ASP A 635 -19.96 -6.49 -21.44
N MET A 636 -20.58 -5.93 -22.48
CA MET A 636 -20.23 -4.68 -23.11
C MET A 636 -21.54 -3.96 -23.45
N HIS A 637 -21.76 -2.80 -22.86
CA HIS A 637 -22.78 -1.85 -23.32
C HIS A 637 -22.29 -1.09 -24.56
N GLY A 638 -23.15 -0.32 -25.22
CA GLY A 638 -22.82 0.45 -26.42
C GLY A 638 -21.76 1.54 -26.24
N SER A 639 -21.50 1.99 -25.00
CA SER A 639 -20.48 3.00 -24.69
C SER A 639 -19.12 2.36 -24.36
N VAL A 640 -18.59 1.60 -25.33
CA VAL A 640 -17.27 0.98 -25.20
C VAL A 640 -16.49 1.08 -26.51
N GLU A 641 -15.17 1.20 -26.41
CA GLU A 641 -14.26 1.13 -27.54
C GLU A 641 -12.93 0.46 -27.14
N SER A 642 -12.35 -0.38 -28.00
CA SER A 642 -11.05 -1.01 -27.71
C SER A 642 -11.09 -1.85 -26.43
N ILE A 643 -11.98 -2.85 -26.42
CA ILE A 643 -12.15 -3.80 -25.30
C ILE A 643 -11.65 -5.19 -25.72
N PHE A 644 -10.87 -5.82 -24.85
CA PHE A 644 -10.16 -7.06 -25.14
C PHE A 644 -10.42 -8.09 -24.04
N TYR A 645 -11.06 -9.21 -24.38
CA TYR A 645 -11.08 -10.41 -23.56
C TYR A 645 -10.03 -11.40 -24.09
N ASP A 646 -9.13 -11.91 -23.25
CA ASP A 646 -8.09 -12.86 -23.69
C ASP A 646 -7.84 -13.95 -22.64
N ASN A 647 -7.69 -15.20 -23.08
CA ASN A 647 -7.47 -16.34 -22.18
C ASN A 647 -8.51 -16.45 -21.05
N CYS A 648 -9.78 -16.23 -21.39
CA CYS A 648 -10.89 -16.22 -20.45
C CYS A 648 -11.78 -17.46 -20.58
N VAL A 649 -12.53 -17.75 -19.51
CA VAL A 649 -13.60 -18.76 -19.49
C VAL A 649 -14.91 -18.04 -19.18
N LEU A 650 -15.77 -17.90 -20.18
CA LEU A 650 -17.04 -17.18 -20.09
C LEU A 650 -18.20 -18.15 -19.84
N ASP A 651 -18.46 -18.43 -18.57
CA ASP A 651 -19.48 -19.36 -18.07
C ASP A 651 -20.83 -18.69 -17.95
N GLY A 652 -21.29 -18.20 -19.09
CA GLY A 652 -22.57 -17.54 -19.25
C GLY A 652 -22.64 -16.63 -20.45
N GLY A 653 -21.83 -16.86 -21.49
CA GLY A 653 -21.84 -16.10 -22.74
C GLY A 653 -21.20 -14.71 -22.70
N LEU A 654 -21.17 -14.08 -23.88
CA LEU A 654 -20.54 -12.80 -24.17
C LEU A 654 -21.54 -11.83 -24.83
N VAL A 655 -21.53 -10.57 -24.40
CA VAL A 655 -22.19 -9.47 -25.11
C VAL A 655 -21.15 -8.70 -25.92
N LEU A 656 -21.40 -8.49 -27.22
CA LEU A 656 -20.62 -7.61 -28.10
C LEU A 656 -21.35 -6.29 -28.32
N ALA A 657 -20.63 -5.18 -28.20
CA ALA A 657 -21.16 -3.83 -28.41
C ALA A 657 -20.02 -2.84 -28.69
N GLY A 658 -20.39 -1.58 -28.94
CA GLY A 658 -19.46 -0.46 -29.08
C GLY A 658 -18.64 -0.53 -30.36
N LYS A 659 -17.32 -0.36 -30.24
CA LYS A 659 -16.38 -0.27 -31.37
C LYS A 659 -15.06 -0.96 -31.09
N ASN A 660 -14.50 -1.63 -32.10
CA ASN A 660 -13.14 -2.20 -32.02
C ASN A 660 -12.93 -3.15 -30.82
N VAL A 661 -13.74 -4.20 -30.72
CA VAL A 661 -13.70 -5.14 -29.58
C VAL A 661 -13.25 -6.53 -30.02
N SER A 662 -12.67 -7.29 -29.09
CA SER A 662 -12.30 -8.67 -29.38
C SER A 662 -12.35 -9.59 -28.18
N ALA A 663 -12.65 -10.87 -28.44
CA ALA A 663 -12.37 -11.96 -27.52
C ALA A 663 -11.43 -12.97 -28.20
N ARG A 664 -10.35 -13.35 -27.52
CA ARG A 664 -9.35 -14.27 -28.07
C ARG A 664 -8.98 -15.37 -27.09
N ASN A 665 -8.51 -16.50 -27.63
CA ASN A 665 -7.92 -17.60 -26.85
C ASN A 665 -8.81 -18.08 -25.69
N SER A 666 -10.13 -18.00 -25.85
CA SER A 666 -11.09 -18.11 -24.75
C SER A 666 -12.07 -19.24 -24.97
N ILE A 667 -12.64 -19.73 -23.87
CA ILE A 667 -13.78 -20.64 -23.88
C ILE A 667 -15.04 -19.83 -23.63
N ILE A 668 -16.05 -19.98 -24.49
CA ILE A 668 -17.35 -19.31 -24.31
C ILE A 668 -18.43 -20.39 -24.17
N ARG A 669 -19.11 -20.40 -23.03
CA ARG A 669 -20.25 -21.28 -22.79
C ARG A 669 -21.55 -20.56 -23.13
N GLN A 670 -22.57 -21.34 -23.47
CA GLN A 670 -23.92 -20.86 -23.71
C GLN A 670 -24.45 -20.00 -22.55
N MET A 671 -25.26 -18.99 -22.88
CA MET A 671 -25.96 -18.18 -21.90
C MET A 671 -26.95 -19.04 -21.09
N PRO A 672 -27.05 -18.87 -19.76
CA PRO A 672 -27.95 -19.69 -18.95
C PRO A 672 -29.39 -19.59 -19.45
N GLY A 673 -30.13 -20.70 -19.41
CA GLY A 673 -31.57 -20.72 -19.71
C GLY A 673 -32.00 -20.23 -21.10
N ASP A 674 -31.07 -19.96 -22.03
CA ASP A 674 -31.40 -19.55 -23.39
C ASP A 674 -31.82 -20.75 -24.22
N THR A 675 -33.07 -20.75 -24.67
CA THR A 675 -33.66 -21.82 -25.50
C THR A 675 -33.23 -21.75 -26.96
N ASN A 676 -32.67 -20.63 -27.43
CA ASN A 676 -32.06 -20.53 -28.76
C ASN A 676 -30.70 -21.26 -28.81
N GLY A 677 -29.95 -21.23 -27.71
CA GLY A 677 -28.58 -21.75 -27.67
C GLY A 677 -27.50 -20.68 -27.86
N SER A 678 -27.78 -19.39 -27.64
CA SER A 678 -26.82 -18.32 -27.91
C SER A 678 -25.67 -18.35 -26.90
N ALA A 679 -24.46 -18.22 -27.41
CA ALA A 679 -23.25 -17.99 -26.60
C ALA A 679 -22.74 -16.55 -26.75
N VAL A 680 -23.08 -15.89 -27.86
CA VAL A 680 -22.73 -14.49 -28.11
C VAL A 680 -23.96 -13.73 -28.58
N TYR A 681 -24.19 -12.55 -27.99
CA TYR A 681 -25.25 -11.63 -28.38
C TYR A 681 -24.69 -10.22 -28.59
N GLY A 682 -25.25 -9.44 -29.51
CA GLY A 682 -24.93 -8.01 -29.60
C GLY A 682 -25.95 -7.24 -30.42
N SER A 683 -26.18 -5.98 -30.05
CA SER A 683 -27.09 -5.10 -30.78
C SER A 683 -26.78 -3.60 -30.66
N GLU A 684 -25.87 -3.22 -29.77
CA GLU A 684 -25.46 -1.83 -29.54
C GLU A 684 -24.12 -1.55 -30.21
N PHE A 685 -24.09 -1.65 -31.53
CA PHE A 685 -22.87 -1.48 -32.32
C PHE A 685 -22.71 -0.03 -32.78
N LEU A 686 -21.52 0.53 -32.58
CA LEU A 686 -21.13 1.83 -33.13
C LEU A 686 -20.44 1.66 -34.50
N GLY A 687 -19.74 0.54 -34.70
CA GLY A 687 -18.98 0.23 -35.92
C GLY A 687 -17.57 -0.27 -35.62
N GLY A 688 -16.73 -0.38 -36.64
CA GLY A 688 -15.35 -0.85 -36.52
C GLY A 688 -15.24 -2.37 -36.63
N THR A 689 -14.26 -2.96 -35.94
CA THR A 689 -13.94 -4.40 -36.07
C THR A 689 -14.26 -5.16 -34.80
N PHE A 690 -14.93 -6.30 -34.95
CA PHE A 690 -15.35 -7.19 -33.87
C PHE A 690 -14.71 -8.55 -34.11
N THR A 691 -13.75 -8.96 -33.29
CA THR A 691 -12.98 -10.19 -33.53
C THR A 691 -13.26 -11.25 -32.47
N LEU A 692 -13.67 -12.44 -32.89
CA LEU A 692 -13.54 -13.65 -32.09
C LEU A 692 -12.48 -14.54 -32.74
N GLU A 693 -11.42 -14.87 -32.00
CA GLU A 693 -10.30 -15.61 -32.56
C GLU A 693 -9.77 -16.66 -31.60
N ASN A 694 -9.50 -17.87 -32.09
CA ASN A 694 -9.09 -19.00 -31.26
C ASN A 694 -10.09 -19.25 -30.11
N ILE A 695 -11.38 -19.28 -30.44
CA ILE A 695 -12.46 -19.49 -29.46
C ILE A 695 -12.93 -20.93 -29.51
N LYS A 696 -13.07 -21.54 -28.32
CA LYS A 696 -13.82 -22.78 -28.14
C LYS A 696 -15.20 -22.47 -27.56
N PHE A 697 -16.25 -22.78 -28.32
CA PHE A 697 -17.61 -22.78 -27.82
C PHE A 697 -17.96 -24.13 -27.19
N ILE A 698 -18.64 -24.09 -26.03
CA ILE A 698 -19.24 -25.27 -25.39
C ILE A 698 -20.72 -24.95 -25.16
N VAL A 699 -21.60 -25.64 -25.87
CA VAL A 699 -23.03 -25.33 -25.88
C VAL A 699 -23.89 -26.59 -25.67
N HIS A 700 -25.04 -26.39 -25.03
CA HIS A 700 -26.01 -27.42 -24.62
C HIS A 700 -27.44 -26.93 -24.86
N TYR A 701 -28.22 -27.64 -25.68
CA TYR A 701 -29.63 -27.32 -25.98
C TYR A 701 -29.84 -25.98 -26.72
N GLY A 702 -30.54 -26.04 -27.85
CA GLY A 702 -31.03 -24.87 -28.57
C GLY A 702 -31.31 -25.18 -30.04
N ASN A 703 -32.37 -24.61 -30.60
CA ASN A 703 -32.70 -24.80 -32.02
C ASN A 703 -31.86 -23.93 -32.96
N LEU A 704 -31.05 -23.01 -32.41
CA LEU A 704 -30.18 -22.09 -33.12
C LEU A 704 -30.88 -21.25 -34.21
N ALA A 705 -32.18 -20.99 -34.07
CA ALA A 705 -32.95 -20.21 -35.04
C ALA A 705 -32.40 -18.78 -35.22
N TYR A 706 -31.81 -18.22 -34.17
CA TYR A 706 -31.19 -16.89 -34.13
C TYR A 706 -29.67 -16.95 -33.98
N GLY A 707 -29.05 -18.09 -34.28
CA GLY A 707 -27.60 -18.23 -34.24
C GLY A 707 -27.03 -18.60 -32.88
N LEU A 708 -25.91 -19.33 -32.87
CA LEU A 708 -25.02 -19.43 -31.71
C LEU A 708 -24.41 -18.06 -31.38
N ILE A 709 -24.07 -17.32 -32.44
CA ILE A 709 -23.62 -15.94 -32.42
C ILE A 709 -24.73 -15.10 -33.05
N ARG A 710 -25.38 -14.26 -32.26
CA ARG A 710 -26.49 -13.40 -32.67
C ARG A 710 -26.09 -11.93 -32.67
N LEU A 711 -26.14 -11.29 -33.82
CA LEU A 711 -25.70 -9.90 -34.00
C LEU A 711 -26.79 -9.09 -34.70
N SER A 712 -27.14 -7.95 -34.12
CA SER A 712 -28.21 -7.08 -34.63
C SER A 712 -27.79 -5.59 -34.72
N PRO A 713 -26.86 -5.24 -35.62
CA PRO A 713 -26.49 -3.84 -35.86
C PRO A 713 -27.70 -3.01 -36.31
N GLY A 714 -27.83 -1.81 -35.73
CA GLY A 714 -28.93 -0.89 -36.01
C GLY A 714 -28.59 0.17 -37.05
N ASN A 715 -29.40 1.22 -37.09
CA ASN A 715 -29.31 2.33 -38.05
C ASN A 715 -28.50 3.56 -37.55
N THR A 716 -27.83 3.43 -36.40
CA THR A 716 -27.04 4.51 -35.76
C THR A 716 -25.54 4.26 -35.83
N LEU A 717 -25.09 3.39 -36.76
CA LEU A 717 -23.68 3.11 -36.95
C LEU A 717 -22.95 4.40 -37.35
N LYS A 718 -21.77 4.63 -36.77
CA LYS A 718 -20.85 5.70 -37.16
C LYS A 718 -19.73 5.20 -38.07
N GLN A 719 -19.51 3.89 -38.12
CA GLN A 719 -18.57 3.23 -39.03
C GLN A 719 -19.12 1.87 -39.49
N LYS A 720 -18.62 1.34 -40.61
CA LYS A 720 -18.94 -0.03 -41.04
C LYS A 720 -18.61 -1.05 -39.96
N CYS A 721 -19.41 -2.10 -39.84
CA CYS A 721 -19.17 -3.22 -38.94
C CYS A 721 -18.42 -4.33 -39.69
N ASN A 722 -17.29 -4.79 -39.14
CA ASN A 722 -16.58 -5.96 -39.64
C ASN A 722 -16.54 -7.02 -38.55
N PHE A 723 -17.36 -8.06 -38.68
CA PHE A 723 -17.37 -9.20 -37.78
C PHE A 723 -16.41 -10.27 -38.31
N ILE A 724 -15.36 -10.54 -37.53
CA ILE A 724 -14.25 -11.43 -37.91
C ILE A 724 -14.20 -12.61 -36.94
N PHE A 725 -14.45 -13.80 -37.48
CA PHE A 725 -14.45 -15.06 -36.75
C PHE A 725 -13.35 -15.95 -37.29
N ARG A 726 -12.31 -16.22 -36.48
CA ARG A 726 -11.14 -16.98 -36.91
C ARG A 726 -10.81 -18.12 -35.95
N ASN A 727 -10.45 -19.29 -36.49
CA ASN A 727 -10.06 -20.46 -35.70
C ASN A 727 -11.08 -20.77 -34.59
N ILE A 728 -12.35 -20.91 -34.98
CA ILE A 728 -13.45 -21.20 -34.07
C ILE A 728 -13.64 -22.70 -33.98
N THR A 729 -13.71 -23.25 -32.76
CA THR A 729 -14.13 -24.63 -32.52
C THR A 729 -15.44 -24.65 -31.77
N ILE A 730 -16.43 -25.37 -32.28
CA ILE A 730 -17.72 -25.57 -31.62
C ILE A 730 -17.79 -27.03 -31.20
N ASP A 731 -17.66 -27.25 -29.89
CA ASP A 731 -17.80 -28.54 -29.24
C ASP A 731 -19.19 -28.62 -28.65
N SER A 732 -20.09 -29.26 -29.39
CA SER A 732 -21.48 -29.36 -29.00
C SER A 732 -21.72 -30.73 -28.37
N GLN A 733 -22.25 -30.74 -27.15
CA GLN A 733 -22.86 -31.94 -26.57
C GLN A 733 -24.34 -31.96 -26.98
N LEU A 734 -24.62 -31.92 -28.28
CA LEU A 734 -25.98 -31.84 -28.77
C LEU A 734 -26.73 -33.15 -28.50
N GLY A 735 -27.63 -33.09 -27.53
CA GLY A 735 -28.86 -33.85 -27.60
C GLY A 735 -30.00 -32.91 -27.99
N TYR A 736 -30.52 -33.06 -29.22
CA TYR A 736 -31.95 -32.99 -29.59
C TYR A 736 -32.34 -32.19 -30.86
N ASP A 737 -33.37 -32.75 -31.53
CA ASP A 737 -34.22 -32.41 -32.69
C ASP A 737 -33.58 -32.15 -34.08
N ASP A 738 -33.79 -33.11 -34.98
CA ASP A 738 -33.38 -33.16 -36.39
C ASP A 738 -34.44 -32.59 -37.36
N THR A 739 -35.52 -31.99 -36.85
CA THR A 739 -36.65 -31.54 -37.68
C THR A 739 -36.67 -30.03 -38.02
N VAL A 740 -35.78 -29.20 -37.46
CA VAL A 740 -35.85 -27.73 -37.65
C VAL A 740 -34.91 -27.24 -38.76
N SER A 741 -35.48 -26.72 -39.84
CA SER A 741 -34.76 -26.20 -41.03
C SER A 741 -34.11 -24.83 -40.85
N THR A 742 -33.96 -24.31 -39.63
CA THR A 742 -33.57 -22.91 -39.36
C THR A 742 -32.32 -22.75 -38.48
N SER A 743 -31.59 -23.82 -38.17
CA SER A 743 -30.41 -23.77 -37.29
C SER A 743 -29.21 -23.05 -37.93
N ARG A 744 -28.66 -22.02 -37.27
CA ARG A 744 -27.60 -21.16 -37.81
C ARG A 744 -26.44 -21.04 -36.83
N LEU A 745 -25.20 -20.94 -37.31
CA LEU A 745 -24.07 -20.68 -36.40
C LEU A 745 -23.91 -19.18 -36.14
N ILE A 746 -23.88 -18.39 -37.20
CA ILE A 746 -23.76 -16.94 -37.15
C ILE A 746 -25.01 -16.34 -37.78
N TYR A 747 -25.75 -15.58 -36.99
CA TYR A 747 -26.93 -14.85 -37.41
C TYR A 747 -26.64 -13.36 -37.33
N VAL A 748 -26.78 -12.68 -38.47
CA VAL A 748 -26.75 -11.22 -38.57
C VAL A 748 -28.12 -10.75 -39.00
N GLY A 749 -28.89 -10.23 -38.05
CA GLY A 749 -30.17 -9.55 -38.31
C GLY A 749 -29.98 -8.05 -38.14
N ALA A 750 -29.52 -7.40 -39.21
CA ALA A 750 -29.40 -5.94 -39.22
C ALA A 750 -30.78 -5.29 -39.07
N ARG A 751 -30.85 -4.06 -38.56
CA ARG A 751 -32.10 -3.31 -38.35
C ARG A 751 -31.94 -1.94 -38.99
N SER A 752 -32.31 -1.85 -40.28
CA SER A 752 -32.10 -0.66 -41.11
C SER A 752 -30.65 -0.16 -41.10
N ALA A 753 -29.67 -1.06 -41.24
CA ALA A 753 -28.26 -0.68 -41.06
C ALA A 753 -27.83 0.41 -42.05
N ASN A 754 -27.47 1.58 -41.52
CA ASN A 754 -27.11 2.77 -42.29
C ASN A 754 -25.67 2.70 -42.85
N MET A 755 -24.90 1.68 -42.48
CA MET A 755 -23.55 1.42 -42.96
C MET A 755 -23.34 -0.08 -43.21
N ALA A 756 -22.30 -0.42 -43.97
CA ALA A 756 -22.01 -1.79 -44.35
C ALA A 756 -21.79 -2.72 -43.13
N VAL A 757 -22.40 -3.89 -43.18
CA VAL A 757 -22.29 -4.97 -42.20
C VAL A 757 -21.62 -6.17 -42.86
N ASN A 758 -20.35 -6.38 -42.55
CA ASN A 758 -19.49 -7.39 -43.17
C ASN A 758 -19.23 -8.54 -42.21
N VAL A 759 -19.15 -9.77 -42.74
CA VAL A 759 -18.84 -10.97 -41.97
C VAL A 759 -17.72 -11.75 -42.63
N VAL A 760 -16.74 -12.18 -41.83
CA VAL A 760 -15.67 -13.09 -42.24
C VAL A 760 -15.62 -14.26 -41.27
N VAL A 761 -15.73 -15.47 -41.81
CA VAL A 761 -15.44 -16.73 -41.13
C VAL A 761 -14.28 -17.37 -41.86
N ASP A 762 -13.19 -17.61 -41.14
CA ASP A 762 -11.99 -18.27 -41.67
C ASP A 762 -11.43 -19.23 -40.62
N GLY A 763 -11.55 -20.54 -40.88
CA GLY A 763 -11.15 -21.58 -39.93
C GLY A 763 -12.22 -21.82 -38.88
N LEU A 764 -13.28 -22.54 -39.24
CA LEU A 764 -14.35 -22.93 -38.31
C LEU A 764 -14.51 -24.44 -38.31
N ILE A 765 -14.39 -25.07 -37.15
CA ILE A 765 -14.67 -26.49 -36.94
C ILE A 765 -15.89 -26.60 -36.06
N ALA A 766 -16.96 -27.20 -36.57
CA ALA A 766 -18.16 -27.45 -35.79
C ALA A 766 -18.57 -28.91 -35.86
N ASN A 767 -18.77 -29.52 -34.70
CA ASN A 767 -19.46 -30.79 -34.58
C ASN A 767 -20.91 -30.49 -34.23
N VAL A 768 -21.85 -30.62 -35.17
CA VAL A 768 -23.27 -30.28 -34.97
C VAL A 768 -24.18 -31.31 -35.63
N SER A 769 -25.35 -31.61 -35.06
CA SER A 769 -26.23 -32.66 -35.62
C SER A 769 -26.86 -32.22 -36.95
N SER A 770 -27.36 -30.99 -37.03
CA SER A 770 -27.94 -30.37 -38.23
C SER A 770 -27.59 -28.89 -38.30
N LEU A 771 -27.56 -28.33 -39.51
CA LEU A 771 -27.30 -26.90 -39.74
C LEU A 771 -27.99 -26.44 -41.03
N ASP A 772 -28.67 -25.30 -41.04
CA ASP A 772 -29.09 -24.62 -42.28
C ASP A 772 -27.89 -23.91 -42.92
N ALA A 773 -27.30 -22.95 -42.20
CA ALA A 773 -26.18 -22.16 -42.68
C ALA A 773 -25.14 -21.84 -41.61
N VAL A 774 -23.87 -21.71 -42.01
CA VAL A 774 -22.81 -21.13 -41.17
C VAL A 774 -23.10 -19.65 -40.95
N ILE A 775 -23.31 -18.90 -42.05
CA ILE A 775 -23.68 -17.48 -42.01
C ILE A 775 -25.10 -17.34 -42.56
N TYR A 776 -25.98 -16.76 -41.74
CA TYR A 776 -27.25 -16.20 -42.18
C TYR A 776 -27.21 -14.69 -41.93
N ALA A 777 -27.34 -13.90 -42.99
CA ALA A 777 -27.31 -12.44 -42.91
C ALA A 777 -28.47 -11.83 -43.71
N HIS A 778 -29.15 -10.86 -43.11
CA HIS A 778 -30.28 -10.16 -43.70
C HIS A 778 -30.52 -8.84 -42.95
N ASP A 779 -31.38 -7.96 -43.49
CA ASP A 779 -31.88 -6.79 -42.76
C ASP A 779 -33.34 -7.05 -42.37
N GLU A 780 -33.65 -6.94 -41.09
CA GLU A 780 -34.97 -7.23 -40.53
C GLU A 780 -36.02 -6.18 -40.91
N GLU A 781 -35.59 -5.01 -41.41
CA GLU A 781 -36.44 -3.86 -41.69
C GLU A 781 -36.37 -3.38 -43.15
N LEU A 782 -35.35 -3.82 -43.91
CA LEU A 782 -35.14 -3.49 -45.32
C LEU A 782 -35.16 -4.74 -46.20
N SER A 783 -35.43 -4.58 -47.49
CA SER A 783 -35.43 -5.71 -48.44
C SER A 783 -34.04 -6.11 -48.96
N THR A 784 -32.98 -5.43 -48.50
CA THR A 784 -31.59 -5.70 -48.88
C THR A 784 -30.67 -5.43 -47.71
N LEU A 785 -29.70 -6.31 -47.48
CA LEU A 785 -28.64 -6.08 -46.52
C LEU A 785 -27.59 -5.13 -47.09
N ASN A 786 -27.30 -4.05 -46.37
CA ASN A 786 -26.13 -3.20 -46.66
C ASN A 786 -24.85 -3.92 -46.24
N SER A 787 -24.12 -4.51 -47.18
CA SER A 787 -22.87 -5.24 -46.92
C SER A 787 -21.91 -5.11 -48.09
N ASP A 788 -20.63 -4.90 -47.80
CA ASP A 788 -19.57 -4.91 -48.83
C ASP A 788 -19.24 -6.35 -49.24
N TYR A 789 -19.22 -7.27 -48.27
CA TYR A 789 -18.88 -8.67 -48.47
C TYR A 789 -19.29 -9.60 -47.33
N LEU A 790 -19.51 -10.87 -47.69
CA LEU A 790 -19.63 -11.99 -46.77
C LEU A 790 -18.63 -13.09 -47.16
N VAL A 791 -17.84 -13.56 -46.20
CA VAL A 791 -16.80 -14.58 -46.43
C VAL A 791 -17.01 -15.76 -45.48
N ALA A 792 -17.09 -16.96 -46.02
CA ALA A 792 -17.05 -18.22 -45.29
C ALA A 792 -16.05 -19.16 -45.95
N ASP A 793 -14.88 -19.29 -45.34
CA ASP A 793 -13.75 -20.07 -45.85
C ASP A 793 -13.16 -20.98 -44.76
N ASN A 794 -12.45 -22.03 -45.17
CA ASN A 794 -11.84 -23.01 -44.26
C ASN A 794 -12.80 -23.56 -43.19
N VAL A 795 -14.01 -23.94 -43.59
CA VAL A 795 -15.03 -24.49 -42.71
C VAL A 795 -14.98 -26.03 -42.72
N THR A 796 -15.06 -26.64 -41.55
CA THR A 796 -15.21 -28.08 -41.36
C THR A 796 -16.43 -28.36 -40.49
N LEU A 797 -17.48 -28.90 -41.11
CA LEU A 797 -18.71 -29.29 -40.42
C LEU A 797 -18.79 -30.81 -40.31
N LYS A 798 -19.01 -31.32 -39.10
CA LYS A 798 -19.45 -32.71 -38.88
C LYS A 798 -20.94 -32.69 -38.60
N CYS A 799 -21.76 -32.78 -39.64
CA CYS A 799 -23.23 -32.84 -39.58
C CYS A 799 -23.78 -33.65 -40.77
N GLY A 800 -24.97 -34.25 -40.66
CA GLY A 800 -25.60 -34.96 -41.80
C GLY A 800 -26.50 -34.03 -42.62
N GLY A 801 -26.62 -34.17 -43.95
CA GLY A 801 -27.56 -33.38 -44.80
C GLY A 801 -26.90 -32.23 -45.62
N SER A 802 -27.69 -31.50 -46.44
CA SER A 802 -27.21 -30.37 -47.25
C SER A 802 -27.11 -29.06 -46.45
N ARG A 803 -26.04 -28.25 -46.64
CA ARG A 803 -25.60 -27.21 -45.67
C ARG A 803 -25.02 -25.97 -46.35
N ASN A 804 -25.48 -24.78 -46.00
CA ASN A 804 -25.02 -23.50 -46.54
C ASN A 804 -23.78 -22.96 -45.83
N CYS A 805 -22.75 -22.57 -46.58
CA CYS A 805 -21.70 -21.69 -46.03
C CYS A 805 -22.32 -20.32 -45.76
N ILE A 806 -23.05 -19.79 -46.74
CA ILE A 806 -23.83 -18.55 -46.63
C ILE A 806 -25.25 -18.85 -47.14
N ALA A 807 -26.27 -18.57 -46.32
CA ALA A 807 -27.67 -18.77 -46.72
C ALA A 807 -28.05 -17.86 -47.89
N ALA A 808 -28.60 -18.42 -48.97
CA ALA A 808 -29.07 -17.63 -50.11
C ALA A 808 -30.42 -16.98 -49.79
N THR A 809 -30.44 -15.66 -49.63
CA THR A 809 -31.65 -14.84 -49.42
C THR A 809 -31.75 -13.76 -50.50
N SER A 810 -32.95 -13.21 -50.71
CA SER A 810 -33.15 -12.03 -51.56
C SER A 810 -32.28 -10.85 -51.12
N ASP A 811 -32.07 -10.73 -49.81
CA ASP A 811 -31.46 -9.57 -49.19
C ASP A 811 -29.97 -9.46 -49.49
N ILE A 812 -29.31 -10.58 -49.74
CA ILE A 812 -27.88 -10.64 -50.02
C ILE A 812 -27.57 -10.87 -51.52
N ALA A 813 -28.58 -10.86 -52.40
CA ALA A 813 -28.40 -11.21 -53.81
C ALA A 813 -27.35 -10.34 -54.55
N ALA A 814 -27.15 -9.09 -54.10
CA ALA A 814 -26.16 -8.17 -54.64
C ALA A 814 -24.83 -8.12 -53.84
N VAL A 815 -24.74 -8.84 -52.72
CA VAL A 815 -23.59 -8.81 -51.82
C VAL A 815 -22.49 -9.72 -52.37
N LYS A 816 -21.26 -9.24 -52.39
CA LYS A 816 -20.11 -10.04 -52.82
C LYS A 816 -19.87 -11.16 -51.81
N THR A 817 -19.89 -12.41 -52.27
CA THR A 817 -19.61 -13.56 -51.40
C THR A 817 -18.30 -14.24 -51.79
N ARG A 818 -17.58 -14.75 -50.78
CA ARG A 818 -16.53 -15.77 -50.96
C ARG A 818 -16.93 -16.97 -50.12
N GLN A 819 -17.11 -18.11 -50.77
CA GLN A 819 -17.47 -19.36 -50.12
C GLN A 819 -16.38 -20.41 -50.40
N GLN A 820 -16.13 -21.28 -49.44
CA GLN A 820 -15.17 -22.38 -49.56
C GLN A 820 -15.47 -23.24 -50.80
N GLY A 821 -14.45 -23.46 -51.63
CA GLY A 821 -14.55 -24.36 -52.80
C GLY A 821 -14.62 -25.83 -52.39
N THR A 822 -15.35 -26.65 -53.14
CA THR A 822 -15.41 -28.11 -52.95
C THR A 822 -14.86 -28.83 -54.18
N THR A 823 -14.22 -29.98 -53.97
CA THR A 823 -13.79 -30.88 -55.05
C THR A 823 -14.19 -32.30 -54.68
N GLY A 824 -14.88 -33.01 -55.59
CA GLY A 824 -15.21 -34.42 -55.39
C GLY A 824 -15.50 -35.16 -56.69
N THR A 825 -14.75 -36.23 -56.94
CA THR A 825 -15.06 -37.25 -57.95
C THR A 825 -15.53 -38.52 -57.23
N GLY A 826 -16.85 -38.69 -57.08
CA GLY A 826 -17.46 -39.98 -56.72
C GLY A 826 -18.36 -39.98 -55.47
N GLY A 827 -19.64 -40.24 -55.69
CA GLY A 827 -20.41 -41.25 -54.93
C GLY A 827 -20.78 -41.02 -53.45
N GLY A 828 -20.53 -39.84 -52.87
CA GLY A 828 -20.99 -39.51 -51.51
C GLY A 828 -21.59 -38.10 -51.47
N LEU A 829 -22.93 -38.04 -51.46
CA LEU A 829 -23.81 -36.86 -51.27
C LEU A 829 -23.18 -35.49 -51.57
N ALA A 830 -23.35 -35.07 -52.83
CA ALA A 830 -23.04 -33.74 -53.30
C ALA A 830 -23.96 -32.69 -52.65
N LEU A 831 -23.36 -31.65 -52.07
CA LEU A 831 -24.01 -30.41 -51.66
C LEU A 831 -24.24 -29.55 -52.90
N THR A 832 -25.47 -29.15 -53.17
CA THR A 832 -25.84 -28.33 -54.35
C THR A 832 -25.89 -26.84 -54.02
N TRP A 833 -25.24 -26.00 -54.84
CA TRP A 833 -25.24 -24.54 -54.76
C TRP A 833 -25.83 -23.92 -56.03
N PRO A 834 -26.69 -22.88 -55.96
CA PRO A 834 -27.01 -22.04 -57.11
C PRO A 834 -25.84 -21.10 -57.42
N ASN A 835 -25.57 -20.94 -58.73
CA ASN A 835 -24.45 -20.22 -59.33
C ASN A 835 -24.34 -18.73 -58.96
#